data_AF-A0A1V4K3C5-F1
#
_entry.id   AF-A0A1V4K3C5-F1
#
_cell.length_a   1.000
_cell.length_b   1.000
_cell.length_c   1.000
_cell.angle_alpha   90.00
_cell.angle_beta   90.00
_cell.angle_gamma   90.00
#
_symmetry.space_group_name_H-M   'P 1'
#
loop_
_entity.id
_entity.type
_entity.pdbx_description
1 polymer ?
#
loop_
_entity_poly.entity_id
_entity_poly.type
_entity_poly.pdbx_seq_one_letter_code
_entity_poly.pdbx_strand_id
1 'polypeptide(L)'
;MARMNVALQELGNAMPDYKRATLQDDEGLEPAGDGSASPESVEVGFRKGPGPLLSRLASHSQLELVLCAVAVSLALLLGIAVVALAIQYRRDPSHSMCLTDACVRVASKILEALDVETDPCQDFYQYSCGGWIKRNPLPNGRSKWSTFNSIWDQNQAIMKHLLENATFNSSSEAERKTQRYYLSCLKEQRIEELGSQPLVELIDKIGGWNVTGSWNQTSFMEVLKMVSGTYRATPFFTVYVGADSKSSNSNVIQVDQSGLFLPSRDYYLNKTANDRVLAAYLDYMVELGTLLGGTPEPTRLQMQQVLDFETQLANITVPQAERRDDEKIYHKMSIAELQALAPAIDWLDYLSYALAPLELADTEPVVVYGDTYLQQVSDLINGTDRSILNNYLIWNLVQKTASSLDQRFETAQERLLETLYGTRKSCTPRWQTCISNTDDTLGFALGSLFVKATFDRDSKSIAEEMISEIRAAFEVSLDQLDWMDEKTRQAAKEKADTIYDMIGFPDFILDNKELDDVYDGYEVSEDSFFQNMLNFYNFSAKVMADQLRKPPNRDQWSMTPQTVNAYYLPTKNGIVFPAGILQAPFYARNHPKALNFGGIGVVMGHELTHAFDDQGREYDKEGNLRPWWQNSSLEAFKNRTACMTEQYGRYTVHHEKVNGRQTLGENIADNGGLKAAYNAYKSWLQKNGEEKRLPALGLTNHQLFFVGFAQVWCSVRTPESSHEGLVTDPHSPDKYRVIGTLSNSRDFVEHFGCPLGSPMNPGKHCVPPKPGTMDAPPITPGELLCLGSSLAFSGLFYYLYRKKARVVAQIQEAPKLHVNDDLPALVSAADARCLPYVALEGIVLPAKAVLTSHYHEGLQGVIQKLLLKEHRLVWNSLARSWSESERVLSEQVYTVPFLLASPDTEAVTQVSVESPLRAICLPLETVYERFQQPAHGFRDLLGQYLSGEKPKGILETEEMLRVGAGLTGIGELALHPDGSLHLQPPARGGEYFLSLGDWQTVLAELESVSGLWKGAAMLCAAAGLAVLLHALCRAYRRARLKQEDKEPDSEEIGDGEPEDSCVICLTRPRECVLLGCGHICCCFRCFQALPARLCPICRGPIDRVVPLYQA
;
A
#
# COMPACT_ATOMS: atom_id res chain seq x y z
N MET A 1 -1.89 45.60 29.83
CA MET A 1 -1.47 47.01 29.63
C MET A 1 -1.25 47.16 28.13
N ALA A 2 -1.99 48.00 27.39
CA ALA A 2 -1.93 49.48 27.35
C ALA A 2 -0.55 49.98 26.82
N ARG A 3 -0.44 50.89 25.84
CA ARG A 3 -1.43 51.59 24.97
C ARG A 3 -0.65 52.37 23.86
N MET A 4 -1.37 53.12 23.00
CA MET A 4 -0.92 54.18 22.06
C MET A 4 -0.58 53.75 20.61
N ASN A 5 -0.99 54.46 19.55
CA ASN A 5 -1.93 55.61 19.51
C ASN A 5 -2.75 55.75 18.20
N VAL A 6 -3.71 56.70 18.22
CA VAL A 6 -4.82 56.87 17.25
C VAL A 6 -4.72 58.18 16.45
N ALA A 7 -5.10 58.14 15.17
CA ALA A 7 -5.69 59.24 14.38
C ALA A 7 -6.19 58.70 13.00
N LEU A 8 -7.31 59.11 12.38
CA LEU A 8 -8.41 59.99 12.78
C LEU A 8 -9.70 59.65 11.95
N GLN A 9 -10.87 59.83 12.57
CA GLN A 9 -12.26 60.15 12.10
C GLN A 9 -12.61 60.22 10.58
N GLU A 10 -13.83 59.90 10.07
CA GLU A 10 -15.10 59.45 10.70
C GLU A 10 -16.19 58.89 9.72
N LEU A 11 -17.28 58.35 10.31
CA LEU A 11 -18.68 58.28 9.84
C LEU A 11 -19.07 57.61 8.48
N GLY A 12 -19.69 56.42 8.58
CA GLY A 12 -21.17 56.37 8.52
C GLY A 12 -21.89 55.69 7.32
N ASN A 13 -22.43 54.49 7.57
CA ASN A 13 -23.63 53.86 6.96
C ASN A 13 -23.69 53.42 5.47
N ALA A 14 -23.72 52.08 5.30
CA ALA A 14 -24.73 51.25 4.58
C ALA A 14 -25.06 51.44 3.06
N MET A 15 -24.83 50.34 2.31
CA MET A 15 -25.71 49.62 1.33
C MET A 15 -26.75 50.36 0.43
N PRO A 16 -27.11 49.80 -0.75
CA PRO A 16 -26.35 48.93 -1.68
C PRO A 16 -26.62 49.15 -3.21
N ASP A 17 -25.83 48.48 -4.07
CA ASP A 17 -26.16 47.93 -5.42
C ASP A 17 -26.56 48.84 -6.64
N TYR A 18 -26.49 48.23 -7.84
CA TYR A 18 -27.23 48.49 -9.10
C TYR A 18 -26.85 49.58 -10.16
N LYS A 19 -26.47 49.08 -11.36
CA LYS A 19 -26.89 49.42 -12.77
C LYS A 19 -26.59 50.77 -13.50
N ARG A 20 -26.34 50.61 -14.83
CA ARG A 20 -26.67 51.50 -16.01
C ARG A 20 -25.81 52.79 -16.18
N ALA A 21 -25.79 53.51 -17.34
CA ALA A 21 -26.46 53.39 -18.66
C ALA A 21 -25.66 54.04 -19.84
N THR A 22 -26.25 54.07 -21.05
CA THR A 22 -25.75 54.57 -22.36
C THR A 22 -26.14 56.04 -22.72
N LEU A 23 -25.54 56.61 -23.79
CA LEU A 23 -26.03 57.60 -24.84
C LEU A 23 -24.77 58.30 -25.48
N GLN A 24 -24.57 58.52 -26.80
CA GLN A 24 -25.28 59.26 -27.90
C GLN A 24 -25.10 60.82 -27.86
N ASP A 25 -24.86 61.59 -28.95
CA ASP A 25 -24.63 61.28 -30.41
C ASP A 25 -23.25 61.80 -30.97
N ASP A 26 -23.00 62.65 -31.99
CA ASP A 26 -23.71 63.71 -32.79
C ASP A 26 -23.04 63.89 -34.22
N GLU A 27 -23.49 64.80 -35.11
CA GLU A 27 -23.21 64.80 -36.59
C GLU A 27 -22.24 65.86 -37.24
N GLY A 28 -21.74 65.54 -38.46
CA GLY A 28 -21.25 66.49 -39.51
C GLY A 28 -19.86 66.17 -40.13
N LEU A 29 -19.46 66.57 -41.36
CA LEU A 29 -20.15 67.10 -42.57
C LEU A 29 -19.18 67.07 -43.82
N GLU A 30 -19.55 67.61 -44.99
CA GLU A 30 -18.86 67.51 -46.32
C GLU A 30 -18.60 68.92 -46.99
N PRO A 31 -18.02 69.13 -48.23
CA PRO A 31 -17.76 68.22 -49.38
C PRO A 31 -16.44 68.38 -50.24
N ALA A 32 -16.30 67.48 -51.24
CA ALA A 32 -15.72 67.64 -52.62
C ALA A 32 -14.20 67.84 -52.93
N GLY A 33 -13.72 67.18 -54.02
CA GLY A 33 -12.44 67.43 -54.73
C GLY A 33 -12.14 66.42 -55.88
N ASP A 34 -11.67 66.90 -57.05
CA ASP A 34 -11.47 66.14 -58.33
C ASP A 34 -10.06 65.52 -58.54
N GLY A 35 -9.93 64.52 -59.44
CA GLY A 35 -8.62 64.10 -60.00
C GLY A 35 -8.58 62.82 -60.88
N SER A 36 -8.10 62.95 -62.13
CA SER A 36 -7.82 61.85 -63.10
C SER A 36 -6.38 61.28 -62.94
N ALA A 37 -5.88 60.21 -63.61
CA ALA A 37 -6.23 59.59 -64.91
C ALA A 37 -5.77 58.10 -65.05
N SER A 38 -5.89 57.53 -66.26
CA SER A 38 -5.54 56.15 -66.71
C SER A 38 -4.53 56.20 -67.90
N PRO A 39 -4.23 55.17 -68.73
CA PRO A 39 -4.56 53.72 -68.74
C PRO A 39 -3.37 52.77 -69.18
N GLU A 40 -3.69 51.59 -69.74
CA GLU A 40 -2.95 50.82 -70.79
C GLU A 40 -1.84 49.77 -70.49
N SER A 41 -2.28 48.50 -70.41
CA SER A 41 -1.93 47.33 -71.28
C SER A 41 -0.52 47.08 -71.86
N VAL A 42 -0.10 45.80 -71.84
CA VAL A 42 0.84 45.18 -72.81
C VAL A 42 0.39 43.76 -73.17
N GLU A 43 0.27 43.43 -74.46
CA GLU A 43 0.15 42.04 -74.97
C GLU A 43 1.54 41.42 -75.24
N VAL A 44 1.66 40.09 -75.15
CA VAL A 44 2.81 39.34 -75.73
C VAL A 44 2.32 38.06 -76.41
N GLY A 45 2.50 37.97 -77.73
CA GLY A 45 2.13 36.79 -78.53
C GLY A 45 3.21 35.70 -78.58
N PHE A 46 2.81 34.44 -78.43
CA PHE A 46 3.70 33.27 -78.56
C PHE A 46 3.76 32.70 -79.99
N ARG A 47 4.91 32.14 -80.37
CA ARG A 47 5.03 31.14 -81.46
C ARG A 47 5.75 29.88 -80.99
N LYS A 48 5.34 28.73 -81.54
CA LYS A 48 5.68 27.37 -81.07
C LYS A 48 6.94 26.80 -81.71
N GLY A 49 7.61 25.86 -81.02
CA GLY A 49 8.66 24.98 -81.57
C GLY A 49 9.27 24.05 -80.51
N PRO A 50 9.03 22.71 -80.55
CA PRO A 50 9.47 21.78 -79.50
C PRO A 50 10.74 20.97 -79.84
N GLY A 51 11.41 20.44 -78.82
CA GLY A 51 12.50 19.45 -78.93
C GLY A 51 12.79 18.77 -77.57
N PRO A 52 13.05 17.44 -77.50
CA PRO A 52 13.09 16.69 -76.24
C PRO A 52 14.49 16.63 -75.61
N LEU A 53 14.54 16.38 -74.28
CA LEU A 53 15.77 16.47 -73.49
C LEU A 53 16.05 15.16 -72.72
N LEU A 54 16.96 14.34 -73.25
CA LEU A 54 17.47 13.11 -72.61
C LEU A 54 19.00 13.03 -72.72
N SER A 55 19.72 13.73 -71.85
CA SER A 55 21.13 13.42 -71.53
C SER A 55 21.64 14.13 -70.27
N ARG A 56 22.68 13.55 -69.66
CA ARG A 56 23.58 14.08 -68.59
C ARG A 56 23.21 13.82 -67.12
N LEU A 57 23.62 12.65 -66.65
CA LEU A 57 24.12 12.43 -65.28
C LEU A 57 25.63 12.12 -65.37
N ALA A 58 26.50 13.03 -64.92
CA ALA A 58 27.91 12.77 -64.56
C ALA A 58 28.69 14.04 -64.15
N SER A 59 28.79 14.33 -62.85
CA SER A 59 30.05 14.74 -62.14
C SER A 59 29.72 15.40 -60.79
N HIS A 60 30.12 14.76 -59.69
CA HIS A 60 30.11 15.35 -58.34
C HIS A 60 31.42 15.00 -57.61
N SER A 61 31.86 15.88 -56.71
CA SER A 61 33.27 16.00 -56.30
C SER A 61 33.56 15.53 -54.86
N GLN A 62 34.85 15.30 -54.57
CA GLN A 62 35.33 14.88 -53.24
C GLN A 62 34.89 15.81 -52.09
N LEU A 63 34.66 17.10 -52.37
CA LEU A 63 34.21 18.08 -51.38
C LEU A 63 32.79 17.75 -50.86
N GLU A 64 31.94 17.21 -51.72
CA GLU A 64 30.52 16.98 -51.41
C GLU A 64 30.33 15.77 -50.49
N LEU A 65 31.17 14.74 -50.62
CA LEU A 65 31.19 13.61 -49.69
C LEU A 65 31.55 14.04 -48.26
N VAL A 66 32.49 15.00 -48.11
CA VAL A 66 32.85 15.56 -46.80
C VAL A 66 31.70 16.41 -46.24
N LEU A 67 31.06 17.23 -47.07
CA LEU A 67 29.90 18.03 -46.67
C LEU A 67 28.71 17.15 -46.25
N CYS A 68 28.43 16.06 -46.97
CA CYS A 68 27.43 15.07 -46.57
C CYS A 68 27.75 14.41 -45.23
N ALA A 69 29.01 14.01 -44.99
CA ALA A 69 29.40 13.42 -43.71
C ALA A 69 29.24 14.39 -42.52
N VAL A 70 29.57 15.67 -42.72
CA VAL A 70 29.37 16.72 -41.71
C VAL A 70 27.88 17.00 -41.48
N ALA A 71 27.07 17.06 -42.55
CA ALA A 71 25.63 17.28 -42.45
C ALA A 71 24.91 16.12 -41.71
N VAL A 72 25.26 14.87 -42.01
CA VAL A 72 24.74 13.68 -41.29
C VAL A 72 25.17 13.70 -39.81
N SER A 73 26.40 14.10 -39.51
CA SER A 73 26.90 14.22 -38.13
C SER A 73 26.13 15.29 -37.33
N LEU A 74 25.86 16.44 -37.95
CA LEU A 74 25.03 17.50 -37.34
C LEU A 74 23.57 17.07 -37.17
N ALA A 75 22.99 16.37 -38.15
CA ALA A 75 21.64 15.81 -38.04
C ALA A 75 21.51 14.74 -36.93
N LEU A 76 22.59 13.98 -36.66
CA LEU A 76 22.61 13.03 -35.55
C LEU A 76 22.61 13.74 -34.19
N LEU A 77 23.45 14.78 -34.04
CA LEU A 77 23.47 15.64 -32.85
C LEU A 77 22.13 16.37 -32.64
N LEU A 78 21.44 16.73 -33.73
CA LEU A 78 20.08 17.27 -33.72
C LEU A 78 19.12 16.33 -32.99
N GLY A 79 19.02 15.09 -33.46
CA GLY A 79 18.11 14.09 -32.92
C GLY A 79 18.40 13.77 -31.45
N ILE A 80 19.68 13.66 -31.09
CA ILE A 80 20.13 13.41 -29.72
C ILE A 80 19.61 14.48 -28.76
N ALA A 81 19.65 15.76 -29.14
CA ALA A 81 19.25 16.84 -28.25
C ALA A 81 17.75 17.20 -28.31
N VAL A 82 17.03 16.90 -29.40
CA VAL A 82 15.55 16.87 -29.36
C VAL A 82 15.08 15.78 -28.39
N VAL A 83 15.69 14.60 -28.44
CA VAL A 83 15.43 13.51 -27.48
C VAL A 83 15.81 13.94 -26.05
N ALA A 84 16.94 14.62 -25.85
CA ALA A 84 17.34 15.14 -24.54
C ALA A 84 16.32 16.16 -23.97
N LEU A 85 15.81 17.07 -24.81
CA LEU A 85 14.77 18.05 -24.42
C LEU A 85 13.43 17.37 -24.09
N ALA A 86 13.01 16.37 -24.88
CA ALA A 86 11.82 15.58 -24.58
C ALA A 86 11.97 14.76 -23.28
N ILE A 87 13.18 14.26 -23.00
CA ILE A 87 13.53 13.62 -21.71
C ILE A 87 13.54 14.64 -20.57
N GLN A 88 14.01 15.88 -20.79
CA GLN A 88 13.95 16.96 -19.79
C GLN A 88 12.51 17.37 -19.47
N TYR A 89 11.64 17.52 -20.47
CA TYR A 89 10.24 17.87 -20.26
C TYR A 89 9.49 16.77 -19.47
N ARG A 90 9.76 15.49 -19.76
CA ARG A 90 9.28 14.35 -18.96
C ARG A 90 9.96 14.19 -17.59
N ARG A 91 10.97 15.02 -17.27
CA ARG A 91 11.71 15.01 -15.99
C ARG A 91 11.39 16.21 -15.10
N ASP A 92 10.52 17.12 -15.49
CA ASP A 92 10.08 18.22 -14.62
C ASP A 92 9.37 17.63 -13.38
N PRO A 93 9.91 17.77 -12.16
CA PRO A 93 9.32 17.16 -10.98
C PRO A 93 7.98 17.79 -10.60
N SER A 94 7.74 19.06 -10.96
CA SER A 94 6.65 19.88 -10.43
C SER A 94 5.25 19.28 -10.69
N HIS A 95 5.04 18.70 -11.87
CA HIS A 95 3.77 18.05 -12.23
C HIS A 95 3.55 16.70 -11.52
N SER A 96 4.61 16.06 -11.00
CA SER A 96 4.55 14.75 -10.35
C SER A 96 4.33 14.80 -8.83
N MET A 97 4.38 15.99 -8.22
CA MET A 97 4.40 16.19 -6.77
C MET A 97 3.04 16.65 -6.21
N CYS A 98 2.72 16.21 -5.00
CA CYS A 98 1.56 16.67 -4.24
C CYS A 98 1.91 17.90 -3.41
N LEU A 99 1.39 19.07 -3.80
CA LEU A 99 1.67 20.36 -3.14
C LEU A 99 0.47 20.90 -2.35
N THR A 100 -0.41 20.02 -1.86
CA THR A 100 -1.46 20.40 -0.91
C THR A 100 -0.87 20.64 0.48
N ASP A 101 -1.53 21.45 1.31
CA ASP A 101 -1.12 21.70 2.70
C ASP A 101 -0.94 20.39 3.49
N ALA A 102 -1.87 19.43 3.34
CA ALA A 102 -1.76 18.10 3.94
C ALA A 102 -0.50 17.34 3.47
N CYS A 103 -0.24 17.28 2.16
CA CYS A 103 0.95 16.63 1.60
C CYS A 103 2.25 17.29 2.08
N VAL A 104 2.31 18.62 2.19
CA VAL A 104 3.49 19.33 2.71
C VAL A 104 3.70 19.07 4.20
N ARG A 105 2.63 19.07 5.01
CA ARG A 105 2.72 18.77 6.46
C ARG A 105 3.16 17.34 6.74
N VAL A 106 2.60 16.36 6.04
CA VAL A 106 2.98 14.95 6.24
C VAL A 106 4.39 14.68 5.70
N ALA A 107 4.80 15.31 4.59
CA ALA A 107 6.18 15.25 4.12
C ALA A 107 7.18 15.81 5.15
N SER A 108 6.87 16.94 5.82
CA SER A 108 7.71 17.46 6.91
C SER A 108 7.84 16.46 8.05
N LYS A 109 6.71 15.97 8.58
CA LYS A 109 6.70 15.00 9.68
C LYS A 109 7.50 13.72 9.37
N ILE A 110 7.39 13.21 8.14
CA ILE A 110 8.15 12.03 7.70
C ILE A 110 9.63 12.36 7.58
N LEU A 111 10.00 13.47 6.90
CA LEU A 111 11.39 13.90 6.72
C LEU A 111 12.09 14.14 8.06
N GLU A 112 11.36 14.71 9.01
CA GLU A 112 11.80 14.86 10.38
C GLU A 112 12.05 13.49 11.04
N ALA A 113 11.13 12.53 10.92
CA ALA A 113 11.25 11.21 11.55
C ALA A 113 12.39 10.34 11.00
N LEU A 114 12.75 10.51 9.72
CA LEU A 114 13.85 9.79 9.07
C LEU A 114 15.25 10.08 9.68
N ASP A 115 16.17 9.14 9.50
CA ASP A 115 17.60 9.27 9.78
C ASP A 115 18.41 8.93 8.51
N VAL A 116 18.45 9.89 7.58
CA VAL A 116 18.92 9.69 6.19
C VAL A 116 20.39 9.27 6.03
N GLU A 117 21.18 9.38 7.09
CA GLU A 117 22.58 8.87 7.15
C GLU A 117 22.64 7.35 7.36
N THR A 118 21.53 6.69 7.70
CA THR A 118 21.43 5.24 7.89
C THR A 118 21.06 4.56 6.57
N ASP A 119 21.79 3.52 6.17
CA ASP A 119 21.41 2.68 5.03
C ASP A 119 20.12 1.89 5.37
N PRO A 120 19.00 2.10 4.63
CA PRO A 120 17.74 1.40 4.86
C PRO A 120 17.86 -0.12 4.75
N CYS A 121 18.91 -0.64 4.12
CA CYS A 121 19.17 -2.07 3.97
C CYS A 121 20.04 -2.68 5.09
N GLN A 122 20.53 -1.87 6.05
CA GLN A 122 21.16 -2.35 7.29
C GLN A 122 20.21 -2.31 8.49
N ASP A 123 19.49 -1.21 8.68
CA ASP A 123 18.55 -1.05 9.80
C ASP A 123 17.41 -0.10 9.38
N PHE A 124 16.35 -0.69 8.82
CA PHE A 124 15.22 0.10 8.32
C PHE A 124 14.44 0.81 9.43
N TYR A 125 14.49 0.29 10.66
CA TYR A 125 13.89 0.96 11.82
C TYR A 125 14.67 2.22 12.18
N GLN A 126 16.01 2.14 12.25
CA GLN A 126 16.84 3.32 12.49
C GLN A 126 16.71 4.33 11.33
N TYR A 127 16.71 3.90 10.07
CA TYR A 127 16.45 4.78 8.93
C TYR A 127 15.08 5.48 9.02
N SER A 128 14.03 4.77 9.42
CA SER A 128 12.66 5.30 9.43
C SER A 128 12.31 6.14 10.66
N CYS A 129 12.88 5.80 11.82
CA CYS A 129 12.52 6.35 13.14
C CYS A 129 13.67 7.03 13.86
N GLY A 130 14.92 6.96 13.39
CA GLY A 130 16.07 7.50 14.12
C GLY A 130 15.99 9.00 14.38
N GLY A 131 15.44 9.77 13.44
CA GLY A 131 15.12 11.19 13.63
C GLY A 131 14.00 11.43 14.64
N TRP A 132 12.95 10.58 14.62
CA TRP A 132 11.86 10.61 15.61
C TRP A 132 12.41 10.36 17.03
N ILE A 133 13.21 9.31 17.20
CA ILE A 133 13.86 8.91 18.47
C ILE A 133 14.74 10.04 19.00
N LYS A 134 15.54 10.69 18.14
CA LYS A 134 16.40 11.83 18.50
C LYS A 134 15.62 13.06 18.99
N ARG A 135 14.34 13.24 18.63
CA ARG A 135 13.51 14.39 19.03
C ARG A 135 12.39 14.08 20.02
N ASN A 136 12.07 12.81 20.25
CA ASN A 136 11.09 12.35 21.23
C ASN A 136 11.80 11.59 22.35
N PRO A 137 12.58 12.27 23.22
CA PRO A 137 13.07 11.65 24.44
C PRO A 137 11.88 11.19 25.30
N LEU A 138 12.10 10.13 26.07
CA LEU A 138 11.10 9.54 26.94
C LEU A 138 10.54 10.61 27.92
N PRO A 139 9.23 10.93 27.88
CA PRO A 139 8.66 11.96 28.76
C PRO A 139 8.70 11.53 30.24
N ASN A 140 8.82 12.53 31.13
CA ASN A 140 8.83 12.29 32.57
C ASN A 140 7.60 11.48 33.01
N GLY A 141 7.84 10.35 33.69
CA GLY A 141 6.79 9.45 34.18
C GLY A 141 6.19 8.48 33.16
N ARG A 142 6.75 8.40 31.94
CA ARG A 142 6.42 7.35 30.96
C ARG A 142 7.59 6.39 30.84
N SER A 143 7.33 5.08 30.85
CA SER A 143 8.35 4.03 30.69
C SER A 143 8.54 3.61 29.22
N LYS A 144 7.46 3.63 28.43
CA LYS A 144 7.43 3.55 26.96
C LYS A 144 6.83 4.84 26.41
N TRP A 145 7.38 5.35 25.31
CA TRP A 145 6.78 6.42 24.52
C TRP A 145 6.87 6.06 23.03
N SER A 146 5.77 6.23 22.31
CA SER A 146 5.61 5.79 20.93
C SER A 146 4.57 6.63 20.21
N THR A 147 4.43 6.43 18.90
CA THR A 147 3.30 6.93 18.10
C THR A 147 1.94 6.65 18.78
N PHE A 148 1.71 5.42 19.27
CA PHE A 148 0.48 5.04 19.98
C PHE A 148 0.26 5.87 21.25
N ASN A 149 1.30 6.01 22.10
CA ASN A 149 1.20 6.80 23.33
C ASN A 149 0.97 8.28 23.06
N SER A 150 1.61 8.83 22.01
CA SER A 150 1.45 10.22 21.61
C SER A 150 0.01 10.54 21.16
N ILE A 151 -0.67 9.59 20.50
CA ILE A 151 -2.08 9.73 20.10
C ILE A 151 -3.01 9.53 21.31
N TRP A 152 -2.71 8.57 22.18
CA TRP A 152 -3.49 8.36 23.41
C TRP A 152 -3.53 9.63 24.27
N ASP A 153 -2.39 10.29 24.48
CA ASP A 153 -2.33 11.55 25.23
C ASP A 153 -3.11 12.70 24.55
N GLN A 154 -3.23 12.70 23.22
CA GLN A 154 -4.12 13.62 22.49
C GLN A 154 -5.60 13.29 22.72
N ASN A 155 -5.99 12.01 22.66
CA ASN A 155 -7.34 11.56 22.98
C ASN A 155 -7.72 11.91 24.43
N GLN A 156 -6.80 11.69 25.39
CA GLN A 156 -7.00 12.08 26.78
C GLN A 156 -7.21 13.60 26.94
N ALA A 157 -6.45 14.44 26.24
CA ALA A 157 -6.65 15.89 26.28
C ALA A 157 -8.02 16.33 25.73
N ILE A 158 -8.53 15.65 24.70
CA ILE A 158 -9.90 15.87 24.18
C ILE A 158 -10.94 15.44 25.22
N MET A 159 -10.80 14.24 25.79
CA MET A 159 -11.73 13.73 26.82
C MET A 159 -11.76 14.61 28.08
N LYS A 160 -10.60 15.13 28.51
CA LYS A 160 -10.49 16.13 29.58
C LYS A 160 -11.32 17.38 29.27
N HIS A 161 -11.21 17.92 28.04
CA HIS A 161 -11.96 19.11 27.64
C HIS A 161 -13.48 18.88 27.62
N LEU A 162 -13.92 17.68 27.21
CA LEU A 162 -15.33 17.30 27.19
C LEU A 162 -15.92 17.19 28.61
N LEU A 163 -15.21 16.54 29.53
CA LEU A 163 -15.67 16.30 30.91
C LEU A 163 -15.57 17.55 31.81
N GLU A 164 -14.59 18.43 31.59
CA GLU A 164 -14.43 19.69 32.35
C GLU A 164 -15.20 20.89 31.78
N ASN A 165 -16.03 20.68 30.75
CA ASN A 165 -16.80 21.78 30.18
C ASN A 165 -17.83 22.31 31.19
N ALA A 166 -17.66 23.57 31.62
CA ALA A 166 -18.57 24.26 32.55
C ALA A 166 -20.01 24.47 32.01
N THR A 167 -20.26 24.17 30.73
CA THR A 167 -21.59 24.15 30.10
C THR A 167 -22.09 22.75 29.75
N PHE A 168 -21.44 21.70 30.28
CA PHE A 168 -21.84 20.31 30.06
C PHE A 168 -23.28 20.08 30.54
N ASN A 169 -24.14 19.64 29.62
CA ASN A 169 -25.55 19.37 29.86
C ASN A 169 -26.02 18.29 28.90
N SER A 170 -25.68 17.02 29.19
CA SER A 170 -26.22 15.89 28.44
C SER A 170 -27.61 15.50 28.92
N SER A 171 -28.44 15.02 27.99
CA SER A 171 -29.72 14.37 28.29
C SER A 171 -29.56 12.91 28.74
N SER A 172 -28.46 12.23 28.38
CA SER A 172 -28.10 10.90 28.90
C SER A 172 -27.67 10.98 30.37
N GLU A 173 -28.14 10.05 31.21
CA GLU A 173 -27.63 9.88 32.57
C GLU A 173 -26.28 9.17 32.61
N ALA A 174 -25.98 8.23 31.70
CA ALA A 174 -24.67 7.59 31.60
C ALA A 174 -23.54 8.60 31.34
N GLU A 175 -23.75 9.56 30.43
CA GLU A 175 -22.80 10.66 30.20
C GLU A 175 -22.67 11.57 31.44
N ARG A 176 -23.74 11.79 32.22
CA ARG A 176 -23.68 12.53 33.49
C ARG A 176 -22.97 11.73 34.60
N LYS A 177 -23.18 10.41 34.69
CA LYS A 177 -22.42 9.50 35.58
C LYS A 177 -20.92 9.54 35.25
N THR A 178 -20.58 9.58 33.96
CA THR A 178 -19.19 9.70 33.46
C THR A 178 -18.52 10.98 33.96
N GLN A 179 -19.22 12.12 33.89
CA GLN A 179 -18.70 13.37 34.45
C GLN A 179 -18.55 13.32 35.97
N ARG A 180 -19.58 12.87 36.72
CA ARG A 180 -19.51 12.78 38.19
C ARG A 180 -18.38 11.85 38.67
N TYR A 181 -18.16 10.74 37.97
CA TYR A 181 -17.09 9.81 38.28
C TYR A 181 -15.71 10.48 38.12
N TYR A 182 -15.45 11.10 36.97
CA TYR A 182 -14.22 11.83 36.69
C TYR A 182 -13.96 12.95 37.72
N LEU A 183 -14.98 13.75 38.03
CA LEU A 183 -14.90 14.82 39.03
C LEU A 183 -14.61 14.26 40.43
N SER A 184 -15.15 13.09 40.80
CA SER A 184 -14.84 12.45 42.10
C SER A 184 -13.36 12.09 42.25
N CYS A 185 -12.71 11.67 41.16
CA CYS A 185 -11.27 11.34 41.13
C CYS A 185 -10.36 12.57 41.23
N LEU A 186 -10.82 13.73 40.72
CA LEU A 186 -10.11 15.01 40.80
C LEU A 186 -10.18 15.68 42.19
N LYS A 187 -11.09 15.27 43.08
CA LYS A 187 -11.21 15.83 44.43
C LYS A 187 -10.14 15.28 45.38
N GLU A 188 -8.87 15.53 45.07
CA GLU A 188 -7.70 15.09 45.84
C GLU A 188 -7.85 15.41 47.34
N GLN A 189 -8.26 16.63 47.71
CA GLN A 189 -8.52 16.99 49.12
C GLN A 189 -9.49 16.01 49.82
N ARG A 190 -10.55 15.56 49.14
CA ARG A 190 -11.54 14.65 49.73
C ARG A 190 -11.01 13.24 49.90
N ILE A 191 -10.06 12.84 49.06
CA ILE A 191 -9.34 11.56 49.16
C ILE A 191 -8.34 11.62 50.33
N GLU A 192 -7.56 12.71 50.44
CA GLU A 192 -6.66 12.95 51.59
C GLU A 192 -7.41 13.04 52.94
N GLU A 193 -8.61 13.65 52.97
CA GLU A 193 -9.47 13.70 54.15
C GLU A 193 -9.98 12.33 54.62
N LEU A 194 -10.13 11.37 53.70
CA LEU A 194 -10.54 10.00 53.99
C LEU A 194 -9.35 9.10 54.34
N GLY A 195 -8.18 9.38 53.75
CA GLY A 195 -6.95 8.64 54.02
C GLY A 195 -7.09 7.14 53.72
N SER A 196 -6.64 6.31 54.66
CA SER A 196 -6.80 4.85 54.61
C SER A 196 -8.16 4.34 55.11
N GLN A 197 -9.02 5.18 55.69
CA GLN A 197 -10.23 4.75 56.39
C GLN A 197 -11.19 3.90 55.52
N PRO A 198 -11.49 4.22 54.25
CA PRO A 198 -12.40 3.43 53.42
C PRO A 198 -11.96 1.97 53.20
N LEU A 199 -10.64 1.72 53.13
CA LEU A 199 -10.10 0.37 52.99
C LEU A 199 -10.03 -0.37 54.33
N VAL A 200 -9.77 0.32 55.44
CA VAL A 200 -9.84 -0.29 56.78
C VAL A 200 -11.26 -0.76 57.09
N GLU A 201 -12.27 0.10 56.89
CA GLU A 201 -13.69 -0.26 57.07
C GLU A 201 -14.13 -1.41 56.16
N LEU A 202 -13.59 -1.49 54.94
CA LEU A 202 -13.83 -2.59 54.01
C LEU A 202 -13.19 -3.90 54.50
N ILE A 203 -11.95 -3.87 54.99
CA ILE A 203 -11.23 -5.04 55.51
C ILE A 203 -11.92 -5.59 56.76
N ASP A 204 -12.30 -4.73 57.71
CA ASP A 204 -13.04 -5.14 58.91
C ASP A 204 -14.39 -5.78 58.54
N LYS A 205 -15.12 -5.20 57.58
CA LYS A 205 -16.42 -5.71 57.11
C LYS A 205 -16.36 -7.12 56.52
N ILE A 206 -15.27 -7.50 55.86
CA ILE A 206 -15.14 -8.85 55.25
C ILE A 206 -14.55 -9.90 56.18
N GLY A 207 -14.10 -9.53 57.39
CA GLY A 207 -13.58 -10.47 58.39
C GLY A 207 -12.18 -10.17 58.93
N GLY A 208 -11.57 -9.03 58.59
CA GLY A 208 -10.31 -8.55 59.15
C GLY A 208 -9.04 -9.16 58.54
N TRP A 209 -7.88 -8.72 59.03
CA TRP A 209 -6.55 -9.04 58.50
C TRP A 209 -5.56 -9.40 59.62
N ASN A 210 -4.82 -10.51 59.49
CA ASN A 210 -3.84 -10.91 60.50
C ASN A 210 -2.67 -9.92 60.67
N VAL A 211 -2.40 -9.06 59.66
CA VAL A 211 -1.46 -7.94 59.75
C VAL A 211 -1.88 -6.87 60.77
N THR A 212 -3.19 -6.59 60.88
CA THR A 212 -3.74 -5.65 61.89
C THR A 212 -4.09 -6.34 63.22
N GLY A 213 -3.88 -7.65 63.30
CA GLY A 213 -4.05 -8.46 64.51
C GLY A 213 -5.49 -8.89 64.84
N SER A 214 -6.48 -8.47 64.05
CA SER A 214 -7.89 -8.84 64.21
C SER A 214 -8.42 -9.45 62.92
N TRP A 215 -8.69 -10.76 62.93
CA TRP A 215 -9.31 -11.47 61.80
C TRP A 215 -10.07 -12.72 62.27
N ASN A 216 -11.04 -13.16 61.46
CA ASN A 216 -11.81 -14.36 61.71
C ASN A 216 -11.15 -15.60 61.09
N GLN A 217 -10.70 -16.52 61.95
CA GLN A 217 -9.98 -17.74 61.54
C GLN A 217 -10.82 -18.76 60.76
N THR A 218 -12.16 -18.67 60.81
CA THR A 218 -13.06 -19.63 60.14
C THR A 218 -13.64 -19.15 58.82
N SER A 219 -13.48 -17.87 58.44
CA SER A 219 -14.19 -17.26 57.31
C SER A 219 -13.50 -17.36 55.95
N PHE A 220 -12.62 -18.34 55.71
CA PHE A 220 -11.85 -18.44 54.46
C PHE A 220 -12.71 -18.38 53.19
N MET A 221 -13.79 -19.18 53.11
CA MET A 221 -14.71 -19.19 51.97
C MET A 221 -15.48 -17.87 51.84
N GLU A 222 -15.94 -17.28 52.94
CA GLU A 222 -16.68 -16.01 52.93
C GLU A 222 -15.78 -14.82 52.52
N VAL A 223 -14.53 -14.80 52.97
CA VAL A 223 -13.53 -13.82 52.51
C VAL A 223 -13.26 -14.00 51.02
N LEU A 224 -13.05 -15.23 50.54
CA LEU A 224 -12.84 -15.53 49.12
C LEU A 224 -14.03 -15.09 48.24
N LYS A 225 -15.27 -15.42 48.65
CA LYS A 225 -16.51 -14.95 48.01
C LYS A 225 -16.56 -13.42 47.91
N MET A 226 -16.39 -12.71 49.02
CA MET A 226 -16.43 -11.25 49.05
C MET A 226 -15.32 -10.64 48.16
N VAL A 227 -14.08 -11.07 48.34
CA VAL A 227 -12.88 -10.55 47.65
C VAL A 227 -12.93 -10.80 46.15
N SER A 228 -13.29 -12.01 45.71
CA SER A 228 -13.24 -12.36 44.29
C SER A 228 -14.57 -12.15 43.56
N GLY A 229 -15.70 -12.53 44.16
CA GLY A 229 -17.04 -12.31 43.58
C GLY A 229 -17.45 -10.84 43.60
N THR A 230 -17.62 -10.25 44.79
CA THR A 230 -18.13 -8.87 44.92
C THR A 230 -17.10 -7.81 44.52
N TYR A 231 -15.83 -7.97 44.90
CA TYR A 231 -14.78 -6.95 44.68
C TYR A 231 -13.85 -7.22 43.49
N ARG A 232 -14.07 -8.33 42.76
CA ARG A 232 -13.37 -8.68 41.51
C ARG A 232 -11.82 -8.60 41.58
N ALA A 233 -11.26 -8.99 42.72
CA ALA A 233 -9.87 -9.47 42.78
C ALA A 233 -9.81 -10.94 42.30
N THR A 234 -8.62 -11.45 41.99
CA THR A 234 -8.46 -12.82 41.42
C THR A 234 -7.43 -13.67 42.17
N PRO A 235 -7.56 -13.83 43.51
CA PRO A 235 -6.70 -14.72 44.29
C PRO A 235 -6.90 -16.18 43.87
N PHE A 236 -5.81 -16.94 43.76
CA PHE A 236 -5.75 -18.35 43.35
C PHE A 236 -6.22 -18.68 41.91
N PHE A 237 -7.31 -18.08 41.44
CA PHE A 237 -7.91 -18.30 40.11
C PHE A 237 -8.82 -17.14 39.72
N THR A 238 -9.07 -17.00 38.42
CA THR A 238 -10.04 -16.04 37.87
C THR A 238 -11.27 -16.79 37.37
N VAL A 239 -12.45 -16.19 37.57
CA VAL A 239 -13.72 -16.70 37.02
C VAL A 239 -14.40 -15.60 36.21
N TYR A 240 -14.85 -15.97 35.02
CA TYR A 240 -15.61 -15.10 34.14
C TYR A 240 -16.62 -15.90 33.32
N VAL A 241 -17.52 -15.18 32.66
CA VAL A 241 -18.49 -15.73 31.72
C VAL A 241 -18.16 -15.18 30.34
N GLY A 242 -18.13 -16.07 29.34
CA GLY A 242 -17.85 -15.71 27.96
C GLY A 242 -18.23 -16.84 27.00
N ALA A 243 -18.13 -16.56 25.70
CA ALA A 243 -18.49 -17.51 24.65
C ALA A 243 -17.72 -18.83 24.81
N ASP A 244 -18.42 -19.96 24.75
CA ASP A 244 -17.82 -21.28 24.75
C ASP A 244 -17.02 -21.47 23.44
N SER A 245 -15.70 -21.67 23.54
CA SER A 245 -14.85 -21.86 22.37
C SER A 245 -15.32 -22.99 21.45
N LYS A 246 -15.96 -24.06 21.95
CA LYS A 246 -16.49 -25.16 21.11
C LYS A 246 -17.99 -25.01 20.77
N SER A 247 -18.62 -23.90 21.16
CA SER A 247 -20.03 -23.58 20.89
C SER A 247 -20.28 -22.07 20.95
N SER A 248 -19.77 -21.32 19.97
CA SER A 248 -19.74 -19.84 19.94
C SER A 248 -21.08 -19.14 20.12
N ASN A 249 -22.19 -19.84 19.85
CA ASN A 249 -23.57 -19.35 20.05
C ASN A 249 -24.05 -19.43 21.52
N SER A 250 -23.19 -19.73 22.50
CA SER A 250 -23.56 -19.86 23.91
C SER A 250 -22.44 -19.37 24.83
N ASN A 251 -22.81 -18.75 25.95
CA ASN A 251 -21.88 -18.45 27.04
C ASN A 251 -21.69 -19.66 27.96
N VAL A 252 -20.54 -19.73 28.63
CA VAL A 252 -20.20 -20.75 29.63
C VAL A 252 -19.38 -20.11 30.76
N ILE A 253 -19.37 -20.73 31.94
CA ILE A 253 -18.47 -20.36 33.05
C ILE A 253 -17.05 -20.77 32.66
N GLN A 254 -16.08 -19.88 32.86
CA GLN A 254 -14.68 -20.09 32.51
C GLN A 254 -13.78 -19.84 33.73
N VAL A 255 -12.85 -20.77 34.01
CA VAL A 255 -11.94 -20.73 35.16
C VAL A 255 -10.49 -20.86 34.67
N ASP A 256 -9.63 -19.96 35.13
CA ASP A 256 -8.22 -19.93 34.71
C ASP A 256 -7.26 -19.48 35.83
N GLN A 257 -5.96 -19.66 35.58
CA GLN A 257 -4.86 -19.27 36.47
C GLN A 257 -4.75 -17.75 36.70
N SER A 258 -4.46 -17.34 37.94
CA SER A 258 -4.25 -15.92 38.29
C SER A 258 -3.51 -15.78 39.63
N GLY A 259 -3.72 -14.67 40.35
CA GLY A 259 -3.33 -14.55 41.76
C GLY A 259 -1.87 -14.16 42.02
N LEU A 260 -1.15 -13.72 40.99
CA LEU A 260 0.15 -13.07 41.10
C LEU A 260 -0.02 -11.56 40.88
N PHE A 261 0.75 -10.74 41.60
CA PHE A 261 0.76 -9.29 41.40
C PHE A 261 1.84 -8.82 40.42
N LEU A 262 3.02 -9.43 40.43
CA LEU A 262 4.10 -9.05 39.51
C LEU A 262 3.76 -9.54 38.09
N PRO A 263 4.15 -8.80 37.01
CA PRO A 263 3.58 -9.00 35.67
C PRO A 263 3.77 -10.38 35.02
N SER A 264 4.68 -11.21 35.55
CA SER A 264 4.88 -12.59 35.13
C SER A 264 5.41 -13.44 36.29
N ARG A 265 5.10 -14.75 36.25
CA ARG A 265 5.69 -15.80 37.08
C ARG A 265 7.22 -15.74 37.16
N ASP A 266 7.88 -15.32 36.08
CA ASP A 266 9.35 -15.37 35.99
C ASP A 266 10.04 -14.29 36.83
N TYR A 267 9.30 -13.25 37.27
CA TYR A 267 9.78 -12.32 38.31
C TYR A 267 10.01 -13.02 39.66
N TYR A 268 9.15 -13.98 40.02
CA TYR A 268 9.26 -14.74 41.28
C TYR A 268 10.29 -15.86 41.20
N LEU A 269 10.53 -16.42 40.00
CA LEU A 269 11.34 -17.62 39.82
C LEU A 269 12.79 -17.32 39.42
N ASN A 270 13.04 -16.32 38.57
CA ASN A 270 14.40 -15.91 38.19
C ASN A 270 15.02 -14.98 39.25
N LYS A 271 15.08 -15.45 40.51
CA LYS A 271 15.43 -14.63 41.67
C LYS A 271 16.78 -13.92 41.55
N THR A 272 17.77 -14.53 40.89
CA THR A 272 19.10 -13.91 40.69
C THR A 272 19.12 -12.74 39.69
N ALA A 273 18.13 -12.64 38.80
CA ALA A 273 17.94 -11.44 37.96
C ALA A 273 17.02 -10.42 38.65
N ASN A 274 15.98 -10.91 39.34
CA ASN A 274 14.85 -10.11 39.80
C ASN A 274 14.85 -9.78 41.30
N ASP A 275 15.92 -10.07 42.04
CA ASP A 275 16.09 -9.80 43.48
C ASP A 275 15.70 -8.36 43.88
N ARG A 276 16.15 -7.37 43.09
CA ARG A 276 15.80 -5.95 43.30
C ARG A 276 14.28 -5.69 43.20
N VAL A 277 13.59 -6.37 42.30
CA VAL A 277 12.13 -6.25 42.12
C VAL A 277 11.40 -6.94 43.27
N LEU A 278 11.85 -8.13 43.68
CA LEU A 278 11.26 -8.87 44.80
C LEU A 278 11.44 -8.14 46.14
N ALA A 279 12.61 -7.54 46.37
CA ALA A 279 12.85 -6.69 47.53
C ALA A 279 11.98 -5.42 47.53
N ALA A 280 11.89 -4.71 46.40
CA ALA A 280 11.02 -3.54 46.27
C ALA A 280 9.53 -3.90 46.42
N TYR A 281 9.13 -5.10 45.99
CA TYR A 281 7.77 -5.60 46.15
C TYR A 281 7.45 -5.92 47.61
N LEU A 282 8.35 -6.61 48.32
CA LEU A 282 8.21 -6.83 49.76
C LEU A 282 8.12 -5.51 50.55
N ASP A 283 8.95 -4.53 50.20
CA ASP A 283 8.93 -3.22 50.87
C ASP A 283 7.62 -2.45 50.60
N TYR A 284 7.05 -2.57 49.39
CA TYR A 284 5.71 -2.06 49.08
C TYR A 284 4.61 -2.77 49.88
N MET A 285 4.65 -4.10 50.00
CA MET A 285 3.73 -4.87 50.86
C MET A 285 3.78 -4.40 52.32
N VAL A 286 4.99 -4.15 52.84
CA VAL A 286 5.20 -3.70 54.22
C VAL A 286 4.77 -2.25 54.44
N GLU A 287 5.03 -1.35 53.48
CA GLU A 287 4.56 0.03 53.55
C GLU A 287 3.04 0.09 53.57
N LEU A 288 2.34 -0.61 52.66
CA LEU A 288 0.87 -0.65 52.66
C LEU A 288 0.28 -1.32 53.91
N GLY A 289 0.83 -2.44 54.35
CA GLY A 289 0.41 -3.10 55.59
C GLY A 289 0.57 -2.20 56.82
N THR A 290 1.61 -1.35 56.85
CA THR A 290 1.83 -0.36 57.92
C THR A 290 0.87 0.83 57.80
N LEU A 291 0.59 1.34 56.60
CA LEU A 291 -0.38 2.42 56.35
C LEU A 291 -1.83 2.03 56.73
N LEU A 292 -2.12 0.72 56.74
CA LEU A 292 -3.40 0.12 57.15
C LEU A 292 -3.44 -0.34 58.62
N GLY A 293 -2.41 -0.02 59.42
CA GLY A 293 -2.41 -0.23 60.87
C GLY A 293 -1.58 -1.41 61.39
N GLY A 294 -0.89 -2.14 60.52
CA GLY A 294 0.09 -3.16 60.91
C GLY A 294 1.34 -2.56 61.58
N THR A 295 2.08 -3.39 62.33
CA THR A 295 3.33 -2.98 62.99
C THR A 295 4.55 -3.44 62.17
N PRO A 296 5.56 -2.60 61.88
CA PRO A 296 6.52 -2.86 60.79
C PRO A 296 7.22 -4.23 60.81
N GLU A 297 7.77 -4.66 61.95
CA GLU A 297 8.49 -5.93 62.05
C GLU A 297 7.57 -7.17 61.89
N PRO A 298 6.43 -7.30 62.62
CA PRO A 298 5.42 -8.32 62.32
C PRO A 298 4.85 -8.26 60.89
N THR A 299 4.61 -7.06 60.35
CA THR A 299 4.14 -6.90 58.95
C THR A 299 5.16 -7.47 57.98
N ARG A 300 6.46 -7.20 58.14
CA ARG A 300 7.51 -7.73 57.25
C ARG A 300 7.60 -9.24 57.27
N LEU A 301 7.50 -9.86 58.45
CA LEU A 301 7.45 -11.33 58.55
C LEU A 301 6.21 -11.90 57.82
N GLN A 302 5.04 -11.29 58.02
CA GLN A 302 3.78 -11.76 57.40
C GLN A 302 3.75 -11.54 55.88
N MET A 303 4.29 -10.42 55.39
CA MET A 303 4.37 -10.14 53.95
C MET A 303 5.43 -10.99 53.25
N GLN A 304 6.53 -11.35 53.93
CA GLN A 304 7.46 -12.36 53.42
C GLN A 304 6.76 -13.71 53.22
N GLN A 305 5.91 -14.15 54.17
CA GLN A 305 5.12 -15.38 54.01
C GLN A 305 4.14 -15.33 52.82
N VAL A 306 3.53 -14.17 52.55
CA VAL A 306 2.69 -13.97 51.36
C VAL A 306 3.52 -13.99 50.07
N LEU A 307 4.72 -13.39 50.07
CA LEU A 307 5.63 -13.43 48.91
C LEU A 307 6.17 -14.85 48.63
N ASP A 308 6.43 -15.63 49.68
CA ASP A 308 6.81 -17.05 49.56
C ASP A 308 5.63 -17.92 49.11
N PHE A 309 4.39 -17.55 49.45
CA PHE A 309 3.18 -18.17 48.91
C PHE A 309 2.97 -17.83 47.43
N GLU A 310 3.06 -16.55 47.03
CA GLU A 310 3.00 -16.15 45.62
C GLU A 310 4.15 -16.76 44.79
N THR A 311 5.34 -16.97 45.37
CA THR A 311 6.42 -17.70 44.70
C THR A 311 6.05 -19.16 44.43
N GLN A 312 5.38 -19.84 45.35
CA GLN A 312 4.90 -21.21 45.15
C GLN A 312 3.79 -21.24 44.09
N LEU A 313 2.85 -20.30 44.13
CA LEU A 313 1.80 -20.14 43.12
C LEU A 313 2.41 -19.89 41.73
N ALA A 314 3.42 -19.03 41.60
CA ALA A 314 4.13 -18.75 40.36
C ALA A 314 4.86 -19.96 39.78
N ASN A 315 5.36 -20.86 40.64
CA ASN A 315 5.94 -22.13 40.20
C ASN A 315 4.89 -23.05 39.56
N ILE A 316 3.66 -23.05 40.09
CA ILE A 316 2.50 -23.82 39.60
C ILE A 316 1.90 -23.20 38.32
N THR A 317 1.88 -21.87 38.20
CA THR A 317 1.40 -21.13 37.02
C THR A 317 2.08 -21.61 35.73
N VAL A 318 1.29 -21.95 34.71
CA VAL A 318 1.77 -22.44 33.42
C VAL A 318 2.32 -21.28 32.58
N PRO A 319 3.50 -21.40 31.93
CA PRO A 319 4.09 -20.34 31.10
C PRO A 319 3.23 -19.97 29.89
N GLN A 320 3.16 -18.68 29.54
CA GLN A 320 2.31 -18.19 28.45
C GLN A 320 2.64 -18.82 27.08
N ALA A 321 3.91 -19.12 26.80
CA ALA A 321 4.35 -19.78 25.57
C ALA A 321 3.92 -21.27 25.45
N GLU A 322 3.32 -21.84 26.49
CA GLU A 322 2.74 -23.19 26.53
C GLU A 322 1.19 -23.16 26.50
N ARG A 323 0.59 -21.97 26.62
CA ARG A 323 -0.86 -21.73 26.63
C ARG A 323 -1.40 -21.21 25.27
N ARG A 324 -0.64 -21.35 24.19
CA ARG A 324 -0.99 -20.93 22.80
C ARG A 324 -1.64 -22.04 21.96
N ASP A 325 -2.24 -23.04 22.59
CA ASP A 325 -2.81 -24.22 21.94
C ASP A 325 -4.19 -24.47 22.52
N ASP A 326 -5.17 -23.72 22.01
CA ASP A 326 -6.53 -23.64 22.55
C ASP A 326 -7.22 -25.01 22.56
N GLU A 327 -6.97 -25.86 21.56
CA GLU A 327 -7.51 -27.23 21.55
C GLU A 327 -6.97 -28.08 22.71
N LYS A 328 -5.71 -27.90 23.15
CA LYS A 328 -5.13 -28.61 24.30
C LYS A 328 -5.61 -28.08 25.65
N ILE A 329 -5.70 -26.77 25.84
CA ILE A 329 -6.03 -26.19 27.16
C ILE A 329 -7.53 -26.13 27.43
N TYR A 330 -8.39 -26.37 26.44
CA TYR A 330 -9.84 -26.41 26.65
C TYR A 330 -10.26 -27.72 27.36
N HIS A 331 -10.59 -27.64 28.64
CA HIS A 331 -11.15 -28.76 29.41
C HIS A 331 -12.56 -28.42 29.92
N LYS A 332 -13.60 -28.90 29.21
CA LYS A 332 -15.00 -28.73 29.64
C LYS A 332 -15.44 -29.88 30.54
N MET A 333 -15.97 -29.53 31.72
CA MET A 333 -16.42 -30.46 32.76
C MET A 333 -17.65 -29.87 33.50
N SER A 334 -18.24 -30.62 34.41
CA SER A 334 -19.29 -30.13 35.33
C SER A 334 -18.70 -29.51 36.61
N ILE A 335 -19.49 -28.72 37.35
CA ILE A 335 -19.11 -28.26 38.71
C ILE A 335 -18.78 -29.45 39.63
N ALA A 336 -19.52 -30.58 39.52
CA ALA A 336 -19.24 -31.80 40.28
C ALA A 336 -17.85 -32.41 39.97
N GLU A 337 -17.43 -32.39 38.71
CA GLU A 337 -16.10 -32.88 38.30
C GLU A 337 -14.99 -31.90 38.71
N LEU A 338 -15.21 -30.60 38.60
CA LEU A 338 -14.31 -29.56 39.12
C LEU A 338 -14.14 -29.67 40.65
N GLN A 339 -15.22 -29.97 41.37
CA GLN A 339 -15.22 -30.20 42.81
C GLN A 339 -14.39 -31.43 43.23
N ALA A 340 -14.31 -32.46 42.37
CA ALA A 340 -13.46 -33.62 42.56
C ALA A 340 -11.99 -33.36 42.16
N LEU A 341 -11.74 -32.49 41.18
CA LEU A 341 -10.41 -32.09 40.71
C LEU A 341 -9.68 -31.17 41.71
N ALA A 342 -10.39 -30.18 42.27
CA ALA A 342 -9.82 -29.11 43.10
C ALA A 342 -10.59 -28.91 44.43
N PRO A 343 -10.61 -29.91 45.34
CA PRO A 343 -11.52 -29.97 46.50
C PRO A 343 -11.27 -28.95 47.63
N ALA A 344 -10.25 -28.08 47.55
CA ALA A 344 -9.99 -27.06 48.57
C ALA A 344 -11.04 -25.93 48.64
N ILE A 345 -11.81 -25.75 47.57
CA ILE A 345 -12.90 -24.77 47.42
C ILE A 345 -14.23 -25.52 47.31
N ASP A 346 -15.29 -25.02 47.93
CA ASP A 346 -16.66 -25.42 47.56
C ASP A 346 -17.06 -24.63 46.31
N TRP A 347 -16.97 -25.27 45.15
CA TRP A 347 -17.15 -24.64 43.85
C TRP A 347 -18.60 -24.30 43.56
N LEU A 348 -19.56 -25.10 44.04
CA LEU A 348 -20.98 -24.82 43.83
C LEU A 348 -21.41 -23.62 44.66
N ASP A 349 -21.00 -23.56 45.93
CA ASP A 349 -21.24 -22.44 46.84
C ASP A 349 -20.55 -21.16 46.35
N TYR A 350 -19.28 -21.26 45.92
CA TYR A 350 -18.53 -20.13 45.38
C TYR A 350 -19.13 -19.59 44.07
N LEU A 351 -19.42 -20.45 43.09
CA LEU A 351 -19.94 -20.01 41.79
C LEU A 351 -21.39 -19.49 41.91
N SER A 352 -22.22 -20.10 42.75
CA SER A 352 -23.59 -19.60 43.01
C SER A 352 -23.59 -18.22 43.67
N TYR A 353 -22.60 -17.94 44.53
CA TYR A 353 -22.39 -16.59 45.06
C TYR A 353 -21.90 -15.62 43.97
N ALA A 354 -20.84 -16.00 43.23
CA ALA A 354 -20.17 -15.12 42.27
C ALA A 354 -21.04 -14.78 41.04
N LEU A 355 -22.02 -15.63 40.71
CA LEU A 355 -22.93 -15.48 39.58
C LEU A 355 -24.39 -15.23 40.02
N ALA A 356 -24.61 -14.86 41.29
CA ALA A 356 -25.92 -14.51 41.81
C ALA A 356 -26.57 -13.37 40.99
N PRO A 357 -27.88 -13.44 40.68
CA PRO A 357 -28.89 -14.32 41.26
C PRO A 357 -29.17 -15.60 40.43
N LEU A 358 -28.24 -16.08 39.60
CA LEU A 358 -28.47 -17.30 38.81
C LEU A 358 -28.48 -18.56 39.70
N GLU A 359 -29.48 -19.40 39.51
CA GLU A 359 -29.48 -20.76 40.06
C GLU A 359 -28.55 -21.64 39.22
N LEU A 360 -27.59 -22.28 39.88
CA LEU A 360 -26.63 -23.23 39.30
C LEU A 360 -26.86 -24.63 39.91
N ALA A 361 -26.54 -25.67 39.14
CA ALA A 361 -26.54 -27.06 39.59
C ALA A 361 -25.12 -27.62 39.60
N ASP A 362 -24.89 -28.73 40.29
CA ASP A 362 -23.64 -29.48 40.25
C ASP A 362 -23.32 -30.01 38.83
N THR A 363 -24.36 -30.21 38.00
CA THR A 363 -24.25 -30.55 36.56
C THR A 363 -23.93 -29.37 35.64
N GLU A 364 -23.78 -28.13 36.15
CA GLU A 364 -23.52 -26.94 35.33
C GLU A 364 -22.16 -27.05 34.59
N PRO A 365 -22.10 -26.77 33.27
CA PRO A 365 -20.84 -26.82 32.52
C PRO A 365 -19.88 -25.66 32.85
N VAL A 366 -18.63 -26.01 33.07
CA VAL A 366 -17.50 -25.10 33.28
C VAL A 366 -16.38 -25.47 32.30
N VAL A 367 -15.72 -24.46 31.71
CA VAL A 367 -14.46 -24.64 30.97
C VAL A 367 -13.30 -24.24 31.88
N VAL A 368 -12.33 -25.15 32.03
CA VAL A 368 -11.12 -24.98 32.82
C VAL A 368 -9.94 -24.90 31.85
N TYR A 369 -9.11 -23.86 31.97
CA TYR A 369 -7.91 -23.67 31.13
C TYR A 369 -6.58 -24.07 31.81
N GLY A 370 -6.66 -24.78 32.94
CA GLY A 370 -5.52 -25.23 33.72
C GLY A 370 -5.92 -26.26 34.77
N ASP A 371 -6.27 -27.47 34.34
CA ASP A 371 -6.76 -28.54 35.23
C ASP A 371 -5.74 -28.92 36.32
N THR A 372 -4.51 -29.12 35.90
CA THR A 372 -3.33 -29.48 36.69
C THR A 372 -2.91 -28.31 37.58
N TYR A 373 -3.13 -27.06 37.13
CA TYR A 373 -2.93 -25.86 37.94
C TYR A 373 -3.93 -25.81 39.09
N LEU A 374 -5.24 -25.97 38.83
CA LEU A 374 -6.26 -25.94 39.88
C LEU A 374 -6.10 -27.09 40.89
N GLN A 375 -5.66 -28.27 40.45
CA GLN A 375 -5.32 -29.37 41.35
C GLN A 375 -4.16 -28.98 42.30
N GLN A 376 -3.04 -28.50 41.77
CA GLN A 376 -1.88 -28.10 42.57
C GLN A 376 -2.17 -26.88 43.46
N VAL A 377 -3.01 -25.95 43.01
CA VAL A 377 -3.50 -24.82 43.83
C VAL A 377 -4.41 -25.31 44.95
N SER A 378 -5.27 -26.31 44.71
CA SER A 378 -6.06 -26.94 45.77
C SER A 378 -5.17 -27.60 46.83
N ASP A 379 -4.13 -28.33 46.42
CA ASP A 379 -3.15 -28.92 47.35
C ASP A 379 -2.37 -27.84 48.12
N LEU A 380 -1.97 -26.75 47.46
CA LEU A 380 -1.29 -25.61 48.09
C LEU A 380 -2.19 -24.90 49.12
N ILE A 381 -3.48 -24.68 48.81
CA ILE A 381 -4.46 -24.11 49.76
C ILE A 381 -4.64 -25.04 50.97
N ASN A 382 -4.78 -26.35 50.76
CA ASN A 382 -4.94 -27.32 51.84
C ASN A 382 -3.68 -27.47 52.72
N GLY A 383 -2.49 -27.28 52.14
CA GLY A 383 -1.21 -27.34 52.86
C GLY A 383 -0.79 -26.05 53.57
N THR A 384 -1.50 -24.93 53.36
CA THR A 384 -1.10 -23.60 53.86
C THR A 384 -1.88 -23.18 55.11
N ASP A 385 -1.19 -22.53 56.06
CA ASP A 385 -1.83 -22.00 57.27
C ASP A 385 -2.89 -20.93 56.94
N ARG A 386 -4.03 -20.99 57.65
CA ARG A 386 -5.18 -20.09 57.39
C ARG A 386 -4.84 -18.61 57.59
N SER A 387 -3.84 -18.25 58.39
CA SER A 387 -3.38 -16.86 58.55
C SER A 387 -2.64 -16.35 57.31
N ILE A 388 -1.84 -17.19 56.65
CA ILE A 388 -1.17 -16.86 55.39
C ILE A 388 -2.21 -16.73 54.28
N LEU A 389 -3.22 -17.62 54.25
CA LEU A 389 -4.32 -17.54 53.30
C LEU A 389 -5.19 -16.28 53.50
N ASN A 390 -5.51 -15.89 54.73
CA ASN A 390 -6.16 -14.61 55.03
C ASN A 390 -5.28 -13.44 54.55
N ASN A 391 -3.99 -13.44 54.87
CA ASN A 391 -3.08 -12.39 54.47
C ASN A 391 -2.99 -12.24 52.95
N TYR A 392 -2.91 -13.34 52.20
CA TYR A 392 -2.90 -13.34 50.74
C TYR A 392 -4.24 -12.87 50.13
N LEU A 393 -5.38 -13.31 50.68
CA LEU A 393 -6.71 -12.86 50.25
C LEU A 393 -6.92 -11.36 50.46
N ILE A 394 -6.60 -10.84 51.65
CA ILE A 394 -6.69 -9.41 51.95
C ILE A 394 -5.66 -8.63 51.13
N TRP A 395 -4.44 -9.15 50.95
CA TRP A 395 -3.42 -8.51 50.11
C TRP A 395 -3.89 -8.33 48.66
N ASN A 396 -4.54 -9.33 48.06
CA ASN A 396 -5.18 -9.20 46.74
C ASN A 396 -6.24 -8.06 46.70
N LEU A 397 -7.01 -7.86 47.77
CA LEU A 397 -7.95 -6.75 47.87
C LEU A 397 -7.25 -5.39 48.04
N VAL A 398 -6.17 -5.33 48.82
CA VAL A 398 -5.36 -4.11 48.99
C VAL A 398 -4.73 -3.71 47.66
N GLN A 399 -4.10 -4.63 46.93
CA GLN A 399 -3.58 -4.40 45.57
C GLN A 399 -4.66 -3.81 44.64
N LYS A 400 -5.86 -4.39 44.67
CA LYS A 400 -7.01 -4.04 43.83
C LYS A 400 -7.59 -2.64 44.13
N THR A 401 -7.31 -2.07 45.30
CA THR A 401 -7.95 -0.84 45.80
C THR A 401 -6.99 0.29 46.18
N ALA A 402 -5.68 0.03 46.34
CA ALA A 402 -4.70 1.01 46.80
C ALA A 402 -4.59 2.27 45.92
N SER A 403 -4.87 2.16 44.61
CA SER A 403 -4.81 3.30 43.67
C SER A 403 -6.05 4.22 43.70
N SER A 404 -6.94 4.08 44.68
CA SER A 404 -8.06 5.00 44.94
C SER A 404 -8.07 5.59 46.37
N LEU A 405 -6.93 5.51 47.05
CA LEU A 405 -6.66 6.07 48.38
C LEU A 405 -5.73 7.30 48.30
N ASP A 406 -5.30 7.80 49.46
CA ASP A 406 -4.45 8.99 49.58
C ASP A 406 -3.04 8.85 48.99
N GLN A 407 -2.36 9.99 48.85
CA GLN A 407 -1.04 10.16 48.26
C GLN A 407 0.04 9.24 48.87
N ARG A 408 -0.11 8.74 50.11
CA ARG A 408 0.83 7.78 50.71
C ARG A 408 0.81 6.43 49.98
N PHE A 409 -0.39 5.96 49.61
CA PHE A 409 -0.57 4.71 48.85
C PHE A 409 -0.04 4.85 47.41
N GLU A 410 -0.31 5.99 46.78
CA GLU A 410 0.23 6.28 45.44
C GLU A 410 1.77 6.39 45.47
N THR A 411 2.34 7.06 46.49
CA THR A 411 3.81 7.17 46.67
C THR A 411 4.47 5.81 46.91
N ALA A 412 3.81 4.91 47.65
CA ALA A 412 4.30 3.55 47.87
C ALA A 412 4.29 2.74 46.55
N GLN A 413 3.18 2.81 45.80
CA GLN A 413 3.07 2.14 44.50
C GLN A 413 4.12 2.67 43.51
N GLU A 414 4.39 3.97 43.52
CA GLU A 414 5.38 4.60 42.63
C GLU A 414 6.80 4.06 42.76
N ARG A 415 7.27 3.72 43.96
CA ARG A 415 8.64 3.20 44.17
C ARG A 415 8.81 1.80 43.55
N LEU A 416 7.75 1.01 43.58
CA LEU A 416 7.71 -0.29 42.91
C LEU A 416 7.60 -0.13 41.39
N LEU A 417 6.75 0.78 40.90
CA LEU A 417 6.65 1.09 39.47
C LEU A 417 7.97 1.67 38.90
N GLU A 418 8.68 2.50 39.67
CA GLU A 418 10.03 2.98 39.32
C GLU A 418 11.04 1.82 39.22
N THR A 419 10.88 0.77 40.04
CA THR A 419 11.76 -0.41 40.02
C THR A 419 11.41 -1.41 38.90
N LEU A 420 10.12 -1.55 38.56
CA LEU A 420 9.63 -2.41 37.47
C LEU A 420 9.83 -1.79 36.08
N TYR A 421 9.65 -0.47 35.95
CA TYR A 421 9.54 0.22 34.66
C TYR A 421 10.52 1.38 34.48
N GLY A 422 11.37 1.68 35.47
CA GLY A 422 12.43 2.69 35.37
C GLY A 422 11.99 4.15 35.54
N THR A 423 10.70 4.42 35.81
CA THR A 423 10.15 5.80 35.89
C THR A 423 9.10 6.00 36.99
N ARG A 424 9.09 7.18 37.63
CA ARG A 424 8.12 7.59 38.66
C ARG A 424 6.81 8.11 38.07
N LYS A 425 5.67 7.62 38.56
CA LYS A 425 4.33 7.99 38.07
C LYS A 425 3.97 9.46 38.36
N SER A 426 4.51 10.08 39.42
CA SER A 426 4.20 11.44 39.92
C SER A 426 4.48 12.59 38.96
N CYS A 427 5.14 12.32 37.83
CA CYS A 427 5.23 13.28 36.72
C CYS A 427 3.98 13.29 35.82
N THR A 428 3.03 12.36 36.03
CA THR A 428 1.74 12.26 35.32
C THR A 428 0.68 13.08 36.06
N PRO A 429 0.08 14.12 35.44
CA PRO A 429 -0.98 14.90 36.07
C PRO A 429 -2.18 14.05 36.51
N ARG A 430 -2.77 14.38 37.68
CA ARG A 430 -3.97 13.72 38.25
C ARG A 430 -5.06 13.46 37.21
N TRP A 431 -5.32 14.45 36.37
CA TRP A 431 -6.37 14.36 35.35
C TRP A 431 -6.15 13.22 34.34
N GLN A 432 -4.90 12.88 33.96
CA GLN A 432 -4.64 11.73 33.07
C GLN A 432 -4.96 10.40 33.76
N THR A 433 -4.59 10.27 35.05
CA THR A 433 -4.98 9.12 35.89
C THR A 433 -6.50 9.01 35.99
N CYS A 434 -7.21 10.13 36.18
CA CYS A 434 -8.66 10.16 36.26
C CYS A 434 -9.36 9.88 34.92
N ILE A 435 -8.81 10.32 33.79
CA ILE A 435 -9.31 9.92 32.45
C ILE A 435 -9.18 8.40 32.28
N SER A 436 -8.02 7.79 32.57
CA SER A 436 -7.86 6.34 32.48
C SER A 436 -8.87 5.59 33.36
N ASN A 437 -8.98 5.96 34.65
CA ASN A 437 -9.96 5.34 35.56
C ASN A 437 -11.42 5.53 35.11
N THR A 438 -11.72 6.58 34.32
CA THR A 438 -13.06 6.82 33.76
C THR A 438 -13.31 5.99 32.49
N ASP A 439 -12.27 5.73 31.69
CA ASP A 439 -12.34 4.81 30.56
C ASP A 439 -12.51 3.35 31.03
N ASP A 440 -11.72 2.93 32.02
CA ASP A 440 -11.75 1.60 32.65
C ASP A 440 -13.12 1.23 33.26
N THR A 441 -14.00 2.23 33.53
CA THR A 441 -15.28 2.05 34.23
C THR A 441 -16.50 2.46 33.42
N LEU A 442 -16.42 3.56 32.68
CA LEU A 442 -17.52 4.19 31.94
C LEU A 442 -17.16 4.43 30.47
N GLY A 443 -16.20 3.67 29.94
CA GLY A 443 -15.59 3.87 28.62
C GLY A 443 -16.54 3.92 27.42
N PHE A 444 -17.70 3.24 27.43
CA PHE A 444 -18.66 3.39 26.33
C PHE A 444 -19.43 4.71 26.38
N ALA A 445 -19.74 5.21 27.59
CA ALA A 445 -20.35 6.54 27.76
C ALA A 445 -19.34 7.68 27.54
N LEU A 446 -18.08 7.48 27.94
CA LEU A 446 -16.98 8.37 27.54
C LEU A 446 -16.73 8.33 26.03
N GLY A 447 -16.87 7.15 25.41
CA GLY A 447 -16.75 6.95 23.97
C GLY A 447 -17.84 7.61 23.16
N SER A 448 -19.07 7.66 23.68
CA SER A 448 -20.15 8.48 23.11
C SER A 448 -19.72 9.95 23.00
N LEU A 449 -19.22 10.52 24.12
CA LEU A 449 -18.74 11.91 24.15
C LEU A 449 -17.56 12.13 23.18
N PHE A 450 -16.60 11.20 23.14
CA PHE A 450 -15.44 11.25 22.25
C PHE A 450 -15.86 11.22 20.78
N VAL A 451 -16.64 10.21 20.36
CA VAL A 451 -17.12 10.03 18.98
C VAL A 451 -17.94 11.23 18.51
N LYS A 452 -18.86 11.73 19.35
CA LYS A 452 -19.67 12.93 19.08
C LYS A 452 -18.82 14.20 18.84
N ALA A 453 -17.55 14.22 19.28
CA ALA A 453 -16.63 15.34 19.15
C ALA A 453 -15.53 15.16 18.08
N THR A 454 -15.10 13.92 17.78
CA THR A 454 -13.90 13.67 16.96
C THR A 454 -14.14 12.98 15.62
N PHE A 455 -15.21 12.19 15.49
CA PHE A 455 -15.29 11.17 14.43
C PHE A 455 -16.33 11.49 13.36
N ASP A 456 -15.91 11.64 12.11
CA ASP A 456 -16.78 11.94 10.98
C ASP A 456 -17.34 10.68 10.29
N ARG A 457 -18.54 10.78 9.72
CA ARG A 457 -19.21 9.63 9.08
C ARG A 457 -18.54 9.15 7.79
N ASP A 458 -17.84 10.02 7.06
CA ASP A 458 -17.16 9.61 5.81
C ASP A 458 -15.96 8.72 6.13
N SER A 459 -15.26 8.97 7.24
CA SER A 459 -14.14 8.14 7.69
C SER A 459 -14.53 6.70 8.07
N LYS A 460 -15.77 6.45 8.53
CA LYS A 460 -16.29 5.07 8.68
C LYS A 460 -16.33 4.36 7.32
N SER A 461 -16.98 5.00 6.33
CA SER A 461 -17.14 4.45 4.98
C SER A 461 -15.82 4.23 4.22
N ILE A 462 -14.83 5.11 4.42
CA ILE A 462 -13.50 4.95 3.81
C ILE A 462 -12.72 3.79 4.46
N ALA A 463 -12.88 3.58 5.77
CA ALA A 463 -12.31 2.42 6.46
C ALA A 463 -13.00 1.10 6.04
N GLU A 464 -14.32 1.11 5.84
CA GLU A 464 -15.12 0.00 5.29
C GLU A 464 -14.65 -0.37 3.85
N GLU A 465 -14.40 0.60 2.96
CA GLU A 465 -13.81 0.31 1.64
C GLU A 465 -12.40 -0.30 1.78
N MET A 466 -11.56 0.24 2.67
CA MET A 466 -10.18 -0.23 2.83
C MET A 466 -10.09 -1.65 3.38
N ILE A 467 -10.88 -2.03 4.40
CA ILE A 467 -10.87 -3.42 4.88
C ILE A 467 -11.38 -4.38 3.79
N SER A 468 -12.36 -3.97 2.98
CA SER A 468 -12.83 -4.77 1.84
C SER A 468 -11.75 -4.98 0.77
N GLU A 469 -10.99 -3.95 0.41
CA GLU A 469 -9.87 -4.08 -0.55
C GLU A 469 -8.72 -4.95 0.00
N ILE A 470 -8.53 -4.96 1.33
CA ILE A 470 -7.52 -5.80 2.02
C ILE A 470 -7.97 -7.26 2.12
N ARG A 471 -9.25 -7.51 2.42
CA ARG A 471 -9.87 -8.85 2.44
C ARG A 471 -9.74 -9.55 1.08
N ALA A 472 -10.13 -8.86 0.01
CA ALA A 472 -9.97 -9.35 -1.37
C ALA A 472 -8.48 -9.61 -1.74
N ALA A 473 -7.55 -8.75 -1.29
CA ALA A 473 -6.12 -8.95 -1.51
C ALA A 473 -5.54 -10.15 -0.73
N PHE A 474 -6.12 -10.49 0.42
CA PHE A 474 -5.81 -11.69 1.20
C PHE A 474 -6.33 -12.95 0.51
N GLU A 475 -7.59 -12.97 0.06
CA GLU A 475 -8.18 -14.09 -0.69
C GLU A 475 -7.40 -14.42 -1.98
N VAL A 476 -7.04 -13.40 -2.77
CA VAL A 476 -6.19 -13.53 -3.97
C VAL A 476 -4.76 -13.97 -3.61
N SER A 477 -4.34 -13.80 -2.36
CA SER A 477 -3.08 -14.35 -1.85
C SER A 477 -3.21 -15.82 -1.42
N LEU A 478 -4.39 -16.28 -0.97
CA LEU A 478 -4.65 -17.69 -0.63
C LEU A 478 -4.52 -18.60 -1.86
N ASP A 479 -5.02 -18.19 -3.03
CA ASP A 479 -4.87 -18.92 -4.30
C ASP A 479 -3.41 -19.16 -4.73
N GLN A 480 -2.48 -18.40 -4.15
CA GLN A 480 -1.05 -18.46 -4.46
C GLN A 480 -0.24 -19.21 -3.40
N LEU A 481 -0.90 -19.82 -2.40
CA LEU A 481 -0.25 -20.65 -1.38
C LEU A 481 -0.12 -22.09 -1.87
N ASP A 482 1.06 -22.42 -2.37
CA ASP A 482 1.46 -23.75 -2.88
C ASP A 482 1.41 -24.88 -1.84
N TRP A 483 1.61 -24.52 -0.57
CA TRP A 483 1.77 -25.42 0.56
C TRP A 483 0.47 -25.88 1.22
N MET A 484 -0.63 -25.18 0.93
CA MET A 484 -1.96 -25.49 1.41
C MET A 484 -2.68 -26.35 0.36
N ASP A 485 -3.51 -27.30 0.78
CA ASP A 485 -4.37 -28.03 -0.15
C ASP A 485 -5.59 -27.19 -0.56
N GLU A 486 -6.21 -27.53 -1.70
CA GLU A 486 -7.34 -26.78 -2.27
C GLU A 486 -8.56 -26.69 -1.34
N LYS A 487 -8.80 -27.74 -0.54
CA LYS A 487 -9.95 -27.79 0.36
C LYS A 487 -9.73 -26.87 1.57
N THR A 488 -8.51 -26.84 2.11
CA THR A 488 -8.13 -25.90 3.17
C THR A 488 -8.05 -24.46 2.63
N ARG A 489 -7.60 -24.23 1.38
CA ARG A 489 -7.67 -22.90 0.73
C ARG A 489 -9.11 -22.39 0.63
N GLN A 490 -10.03 -23.23 0.15
CA GLN A 490 -11.44 -22.84 0.02
C GLN A 490 -12.10 -22.60 1.39
N ALA A 491 -11.83 -23.43 2.39
CA ALA A 491 -12.31 -23.19 3.75
C ALA A 491 -11.72 -21.91 4.38
N ALA A 492 -10.46 -21.57 4.07
CA ALA A 492 -9.83 -20.33 4.52
C ALA A 492 -10.45 -19.09 3.86
N LYS A 493 -10.84 -19.18 2.58
CA LYS A 493 -11.67 -18.15 1.92
C LYS A 493 -13.02 -17.99 2.61
N GLU A 494 -13.77 -19.08 2.81
CA GLU A 494 -15.06 -19.03 3.51
C GLU A 494 -14.98 -18.45 4.94
N LYS A 495 -13.83 -18.62 5.62
CA LYS A 495 -13.56 -17.93 6.89
C LYS A 495 -13.27 -16.44 6.68
N ALA A 496 -12.48 -16.07 5.68
CA ALA A 496 -12.19 -14.66 5.34
C ALA A 496 -13.45 -13.90 4.90
N ASP A 497 -14.33 -14.51 4.10
CA ASP A 497 -15.63 -13.99 3.66
C ASP A 497 -16.55 -13.59 4.83
N THR A 498 -16.45 -14.32 5.95
CA THR A 498 -17.38 -14.23 7.09
C THR A 498 -16.83 -13.50 8.31
N ILE A 499 -15.58 -13.00 8.25
CA ILE A 499 -15.00 -12.17 9.31
C ILE A 499 -15.77 -10.85 9.40
N TYR A 500 -16.43 -10.61 10.54
CA TYR A 500 -17.27 -9.44 10.78
C TYR A 500 -16.43 -8.23 11.19
N ASP A 501 -16.44 -7.16 10.40
CA ASP A 501 -15.75 -5.91 10.70
C ASP A 501 -16.61 -4.95 11.54
N MET A 502 -15.99 -4.32 12.54
CA MET A 502 -16.60 -3.37 13.45
C MET A 502 -15.73 -2.10 13.53
N ILE A 503 -16.22 -0.99 12.96
CA ILE A 503 -15.41 0.18 12.64
C ILE A 503 -15.93 1.44 13.37
N GLY A 504 -15.00 2.15 14.03
CA GLY A 504 -15.25 3.39 14.78
C GLY A 504 -15.81 3.13 16.17
N PHE A 505 -17.06 2.67 16.24
CA PHE A 505 -17.80 2.49 17.50
C PHE A 505 -19.01 1.55 17.30
N PRO A 506 -19.52 0.92 18.36
CA PRO A 506 -20.81 0.23 18.33
C PRO A 506 -21.96 1.24 18.37
N ASP A 507 -22.95 1.09 17.48
CA ASP A 507 -23.94 2.15 17.23
C ASP A 507 -24.81 2.51 18.45
N PHE A 508 -25.00 1.60 19.41
CA PHE A 508 -25.82 1.81 20.63
C PHE A 508 -25.36 3.01 21.47
N ILE A 509 -24.07 3.39 21.42
CA ILE A 509 -23.57 4.51 22.24
C ILE A 509 -24.10 5.87 21.76
N LEU A 510 -24.65 5.94 20.54
CA LEU A 510 -25.26 7.16 20.00
C LEU A 510 -26.76 7.24 20.26
N ASP A 511 -27.41 6.16 20.72
CA ASP A 511 -28.75 6.23 21.30
C ASP A 511 -28.64 6.42 22.82
N ASN A 512 -29.06 7.59 23.30
CA ASN A 512 -28.97 7.92 24.72
C ASN A 512 -29.77 6.96 25.62
N LYS A 513 -30.81 6.30 25.13
CA LYS A 513 -31.58 5.33 25.92
C LYS A 513 -30.83 4.00 26.01
N GLU A 514 -30.33 3.47 24.90
CA GLU A 514 -29.56 2.21 24.94
C GLU A 514 -28.28 2.36 25.76
N LEU A 515 -27.61 3.52 25.66
CA LEU A 515 -26.46 3.85 26.51
C LEU A 515 -26.83 3.99 27.99
N ASP A 516 -27.96 4.61 28.33
CA ASP A 516 -28.42 4.73 29.72
C ASP A 516 -28.86 3.36 30.29
N ASP A 517 -29.55 2.53 29.51
CA ASP A 517 -29.96 1.16 29.87
C ASP A 517 -28.73 0.26 30.17
N VAL A 518 -27.61 0.43 29.44
CA VAL A 518 -26.35 -0.30 29.70
C VAL A 518 -25.73 0.04 31.06
N TYR A 519 -25.94 1.26 31.58
CA TYR A 519 -25.39 1.73 32.86
C TYR A 519 -26.46 1.90 33.95
N ASP A 520 -27.60 1.22 33.83
CA ASP A 520 -28.61 1.16 34.90
C ASP A 520 -28.07 0.41 36.13
N GLY A 521 -28.54 0.79 37.32
CA GLY A 521 -28.10 0.22 38.61
C GLY A 521 -26.64 0.52 39.01
N TYR A 522 -25.82 1.16 38.17
CA TYR A 522 -24.49 1.65 38.58
C TYR A 522 -24.59 3.05 39.23
N GLU A 523 -24.39 3.12 40.54
CA GLU A 523 -24.48 4.36 41.32
C GLU A 523 -23.13 5.08 41.46
N VAL A 524 -23.12 6.38 41.16
CA VAL A 524 -21.92 7.24 41.14
C VAL A 524 -22.14 8.51 41.96
N SER A 525 -21.33 8.69 43.01
CA SER A 525 -21.27 9.87 43.87
C SER A 525 -20.10 10.78 43.48
N GLU A 526 -20.31 12.08 43.39
CA GLU A 526 -19.22 13.03 43.10
C GLU A 526 -18.23 13.19 44.27
N ASP A 527 -18.55 12.69 45.48
CA ASP A 527 -17.78 12.90 46.71
C ASP A 527 -17.15 11.62 47.29
N SER A 528 -17.12 10.51 46.52
CA SER A 528 -16.73 9.18 47.04
C SER A 528 -16.07 8.27 46.01
N PHE A 529 -14.92 8.69 45.45
CA PHE A 529 -14.18 7.96 44.41
C PHE A 529 -13.93 6.47 44.74
N PHE A 530 -13.44 6.16 45.94
CA PHE A 530 -13.23 4.78 46.41
C PHE A 530 -14.52 3.95 46.36
N GLN A 531 -15.65 4.51 46.79
CA GLN A 531 -16.95 3.81 46.75
C GLN A 531 -17.48 3.66 45.33
N ASN A 532 -17.22 4.60 44.42
CA ASN A 532 -17.58 4.48 43.01
C ASN A 532 -16.86 3.30 42.33
N MET A 533 -15.61 3.03 42.71
CA MET A 533 -14.85 1.85 42.27
C MET A 533 -15.43 0.54 42.82
N LEU A 534 -15.77 0.48 44.12
CA LEU A 534 -16.43 -0.71 44.69
C LEU A 534 -17.83 -0.96 44.08
N ASN A 535 -18.58 0.12 43.83
CA ASN A 535 -19.86 0.05 43.13
C ASN A 535 -19.69 -0.51 41.71
N PHE A 536 -18.63 -0.10 41.00
CA PHE A 536 -18.33 -0.57 39.66
C PHE A 536 -17.96 -2.06 39.64
N TYR A 537 -17.15 -2.56 40.58
CA TYR A 537 -16.80 -3.98 40.62
C TYR A 537 -18.03 -4.88 40.84
N ASN A 538 -18.93 -4.49 41.75
CA ASN A 538 -20.21 -5.16 42.01
C ASN A 538 -21.16 -5.11 40.79
N PHE A 539 -21.26 -3.94 40.13
CA PHE A 539 -22.01 -3.79 38.88
C PHE A 539 -21.44 -4.67 37.76
N SER A 540 -20.12 -4.65 37.55
CA SER A 540 -19.39 -5.46 36.57
C SER A 540 -19.58 -6.96 36.79
N ALA A 541 -19.60 -7.42 38.04
CA ALA A 541 -19.89 -8.82 38.38
C ALA A 541 -21.30 -9.23 37.93
N LYS A 542 -22.32 -8.39 38.17
CA LYS A 542 -23.71 -8.63 37.75
C LYS A 542 -23.88 -8.64 36.24
N VAL A 543 -23.26 -7.68 35.53
CA VAL A 543 -23.30 -7.62 34.05
C VAL A 543 -22.65 -8.87 33.44
N MET A 544 -21.56 -9.36 34.04
CA MET A 544 -20.89 -10.60 33.63
C MET A 544 -21.77 -11.83 33.89
N ALA A 545 -22.36 -11.96 35.08
CA ALA A 545 -23.28 -13.06 35.40
C ALA A 545 -24.50 -13.10 34.47
N ASP A 546 -25.11 -11.93 34.20
CA ASP A 546 -26.26 -11.76 33.31
C ASP A 546 -26.03 -12.30 31.87
N GLN A 547 -24.77 -12.43 31.41
CA GLN A 547 -24.47 -13.01 30.10
C GLN A 547 -24.65 -14.54 30.06
N LEU A 548 -24.56 -15.27 31.18
CA LEU A 548 -24.41 -16.74 31.17
C LEU A 548 -25.60 -17.47 30.53
N ARG A 549 -26.81 -16.90 30.62
CA ARG A 549 -28.04 -17.47 30.02
C ARG A 549 -28.45 -16.76 28.71
N LYS A 550 -27.61 -15.87 28.19
CA LYS A 550 -27.82 -15.13 26.93
C LYS A 550 -26.88 -15.66 25.84
N PRO A 551 -27.29 -15.64 24.56
CA PRO A 551 -26.36 -15.88 23.46
C PRO A 551 -25.32 -14.74 23.41
N PRO A 552 -24.04 -15.01 23.08
CA PRO A 552 -23.04 -13.97 22.90
C PRO A 552 -23.45 -12.98 21.80
N ASN A 553 -23.50 -11.69 22.12
CA ASN A 553 -23.85 -10.67 21.12
C ASN A 553 -22.62 -10.35 20.25
N ARG A 554 -22.77 -10.38 18.92
CA ARG A 554 -21.71 -10.02 17.98
C ARG A 554 -21.26 -8.56 18.14
N ASP A 555 -22.19 -7.67 18.47
CA ASP A 555 -21.97 -6.21 18.56
C ASP A 555 -21.47 -5.72 19.94
N GLN A 556 -21.23 -6.63 20.89
CA GLN A 556 -20.49 -6.32 22.12
C GLN A 556 -18.99 -6.18 21.84
N TRP A 557 -18.41 -5.03 22.15
CA TRP A 557 -16.98 -4.75 21.98
C TRP A 557 -16.19 -5.02 23.26
N SER A 558 -14.93 -5.45 23.11
CA SER A 558 -13.94 -5.60 24.19
C SER A 558 -12.99 -4.41 24.36
N MET A 559 -13.13 -3.36 23.54
CA MET A 559 -12.38 -2.10 23.64
C MET A 559 -13.32 -0.89 23.46
N THR A 560 -12.92 0.25 24.00
CA THR A 560 -13.70 1.50 23.98
C THR A 560 -13.39 2.33 22.74
N PRO A 561 -14.33 3.13 22.19
CA PRO A 561 -14.13 3.89 20.93
C PRO A 561 -12.87 4.77 20.88
N GLN A 562 -12.45 5.32 22.02
CA GLN A 562 -11.28 6.19 22.21
C GLN A 562 -9.95 5.46 22.30
N THR A 563 -9.96 4.12 22.43
CA THR A 563 -8.77 3.28 22.53
C THR A 563 -7.92 3.40 21.26
N VAL A 564 -6.60 3.54 21.42
CA VAL A 564 -5.63 3.57 20.29
C VAL A 564 -5.05 2.18 20.09
N ASN A 565 -5.87 1.24 19.63
CA ASN A 565 -5.49 -0.14 19.34
C ASN A 565 -6.47 -0.77 18.33
N ALA A 566 -6.31 -2.04 18.00
CA ALA A 566 -7.28 -2.89 17.29
C ALA A 566 -7.28 -4.31 17.91
N TYR A 567 -8.19 -5.20 17.49
CA TYR A 567 -8.16 -6.63 17.84
C TYR A 567 -9.03 -7.52 16.93
N TYR A 568 -8.63 -8.80 16.82
CA TYR A 568 -9.46 -9.93 16.41
C TYR A 568 -10.01 -10.70 17.62
N LEU A 569 -11.23 -11.23 17.51
CA LEU A 569 -11.82 -12.12 18.52
C LEU A 569 -12.27 -13.45 17.87
N PRO A 570 -11.56 -14.58 18.11
CA PRO A 570 -11.82 -15.84 17.41
C PRO A 570 -13.25 -16.37 17.55
N THR A 571 -13.83 -16.31 18.75
CA THR A 571 -15.19 -16.83 19.03
C THR A 571 -16.31 -16.04 18.36
N LYS A 572 -16.07 -14.81 17.91
CA LYS A 572 -17.01 -14.05 17.08
C LYS A 572 -16.69 -14.11 15.59
N ASN A 573 -15.50 -14.61 15.24
CA ASN A 573 -14.84 -14.42 13.95
C ASN A 573 -14.97 -12.96 13.49
N GLY A 574 -14.43 -12.01 14.27
CA GLY A 574 -14.63 -10.57 14.03
C GLY A 574 -13.41 -9.72 14.36
N ILE A 575 -13.25 -8.61 13.63
CA ILE A 575 -12.14 -7.66 13.70
C ILE A 575 -12.65 -6.26 14.03
N VAL A 576 -11.96 -5.54 14.92
CA VAL A 576 -12.48 -4.29 15.51
C VAL A 576 -11.46 -3.17 15.48
N PHE A 577 -11.90 -2.00 14.98
CA PHE A 577 -11.06 -0.81 14.79
C PHE A 577 -11.72 0.42 15.44
N PRO A 578 -11.45 0.69 16.73
CA PRO A 578 -11.93 1.89 17.44
C PRO A 578 -11.59 3.22 16.74
N ALA A 579 -12.45 4.22 16.90
CA ALA A 579 -12.25 5.57 16.39
C ALA A 579 -10.89 6.17 16.82
N GLY A 580 -10.37 5.79 17.98
CA GLY A 580 -9.09 6.22 18.52
C GLY A 580 -7.86 5.81 17.70
N ILE A 581 -7.90 4.72 16.91
CA ILE A 581 -6.80 4.36 15.98
C ILE A 581 -7.03 4.89 14.56
N LEU A 582 -8.25 5.30 14.21
CA LEU A 582 -8.63 5.82 12.89
C LEU A 582 -8.21 7.30 12.69
N GLN A 583 -6.95 7.62 13.00
CA GLN A 583 -6.35 8.95 12.89
C GLN A 583 -4.84 8.89 12.60
N ALA A 584 -4.21 10.05 12.38
CA ALA A 584 -2.84 10.13 11.89
C ALA A 584 -1.81 9.65 12.94
N PRO A 585 -0.78 8.87 12.55
CA PRO A 585 -0.35 8.59 11.19
C PRO A 585 -0.96 7.33 10.56
N PHE A 586 -1.74 6.52 11.30
CA PHE A 586 -2.38 5.31 10.76
C PHE A 586 -3.31 5.64 9.58
N TYR A 587 -4.18 6.62 9.77
CA TYR A 587 -5.19 7.02 8.80
C TYR A 587 -5.35 8.55 8.74
N ALA A 588 -5.40 9.10 7.53
CA ALA A 588 -6.08 10.37 7.30
C ALA A 588 -6.63 10.44 5.88
N ARG A 589 -7.88 10.90 5.74
CA ARG A 589 -8.61 11.06 4.47
C ARG A 589 -7.86 11.87 3.39
N ASN A 590 -6.97 12.77 3.81
CA ASN A 590 -6.22 13.68 2.93
C ASN A 590 -4.72 13.33 2.79
N HIS A 591 -4.26 12.21 3.35
CA HIS A 591 -2.93 11.67 3.09
C HIS A 591 -2.92 10.77 1.83
N PRO A 592 -1.76 10.59 1.17
CA PRO A 592 -1.59 9.56 0.14
C PRO A 592 -2.04 8.18 0.61
N LYS A 593 -2.69 7.42 -0.27
CA LYS A 593 -3.12 6.04 -0.02
C LYS A 593 -1.93 5.13 0.31
N ALA A 594 -0.73 5.40 -0.23
CA ALA A 594 0.53 4.78 0.21
C ALA A 594 0.69 4.76 1.75
N LEU A 595 0.41 5.88 2.42
CA LEU A 595 0.53 6.01 3.87
C LEU A 595 -0.64 5.37 4.60
N ASN A 596 -1.87 5.53 4.11
CA ASN A 596 -3.03 4.91 4.74
C ASN A 596 -2.97 3.37 4.65
N PHE A 597 -2.53 2.80 3.51
CA PHE A 597 -2.30 1.36 3.39
C PHE A 597 -1.09 0.90 4.21
N GLY A 598 -0.01 1.69 4.30
CA GLY A 598 1.15 1.37 5.15
C GLY A 598 0.88 1.49 6.66
N GLY A 599 -0.08 2.34 7.05
CA GLY A 599 -0.54 2.54 8.42
C GLY A 599 -1.73 1.65 8.75
N ILE A 600 -2.95 2.21 8.73
CA ILE A 600 -4.17 1.50 9.11
C ILE A 600 -4.41 0.26 8.25
N GLY A 601 -3.97 0.25 6.99
CA GLY A 601 -4.09 -0.93 6.12
C GLY A 601 -3.27 -2.13 6.61
N VAL A 602 -2.08 -1.90 7.19
CA VAL A 602 -1.30 -2.99 7.80
C VAL A 602 -1.98 -3.50 9.06
N VAL A 603 -2.55 -2.60 9.89
CA VAL A 603 -3.35 -2.99 11.07
C VAL A 603 -4.58 -3.81 10.64
N MET A 604 -5.32 -3.35 9.63
CA MET A 604 -6.45 -4.08 9.04
C MET A 604 -6.07 -5.48 8.52
N GLY A 605 -4.90 -5.59 7.88
CA GLY A 605 -4.36 -6.87 7.44
C GLY A 605 -3.85 -7.76 8.60
N HIS A 606 -3.39 -7.15 9.70
CA HIS A 606 -2.90 -7.82 10.91
C HIS A 606 -4.06 -8.51 11.63
N GLU A 607 -5.15 -7.78 11.93
CA GLU A 607 -6.37 -8.37 12.50
C GLU A 607 -7.00 -9.43 11.60
N LEU A 608 -6.99 -9.22 10.28
CA LEU A 608 -7.45 -10.22 9.32
C LEU A 608 -6.56 -11.49 9.33
N THR A 609 -5.26 -11.35 9.61
CA THR A 609 -4.31 -12.47 9.66
C THR A 609 -4.41 -13.24 10.97
N HIS A 610 -4.77 -12.61 12.10
CA HIS A 610 -5.02 -13.32 13.36
C HIS A 610 -6.06 -14.45 13.23
N ALA A 611 -7.04 -14.30 12.33
CA ALA A 611 -7.98 -15.39 11.99
C ALA A 611 -7.34 -16.67 11.43
N PHE A 612 -6.05 -16.63 11.09
CA PHE A 612 -5.27 -17.71 10.47
C PHE A 612 -3.86 -17.88 11.10
N ASP A 613 -3.61 -17.32 12.29
CA ASP A 613 -2.35 -17.47 13.02
C ASP A 613 -2.26 -18.84 13.74
N ASP A 614 -1.33 -19.01 14.69
CA ASP A 614 -1.15 -20.27 15.40
C ASP A 614 -2.33 -20.64 16.33
N GLN A 615 -3.16 -19.69 16.77
CA GLN A 615 -4.37 -19.92 17.58
C GLN A 615 -5.66 -19.70 16.78
N GLY A 616 -5.80 -18.59 16.04
CA GLY A 616 -7.03 -18.25 15.33
C GLY A 616 -7.38 -19.24 14.23
N ARG A 617 -6.41 -19.96 13.65
CA ARG A 617 -6.67 -21.08 12.72
C ARG A 617 -7.49 -22.23 13.32
N GLU A 618 -7.50 -22.38 14.65
CA GLU A 618 -8.19 -23.51 15.32
C GLU A 618 -9.70 -23.28 15.41
N TYR A 619 -10.11 -22.01 15.30
CA TYR A 619 -11.49 -21.57 15.21
C TYR A 619 -11.94 -21.54 13.75
N ASP A 620 -13.13 -22.07 13.48
CA ASP A 620 -13.74 -22.03 12.15
C ASP A 620 -14.33 -20.65 11.79
N LYS A 621 -15.13 -20.62 10.71
CA LYS A 621 -15.81 -19.43 10.21
C LYS A 621 -17.01 -18.97 11.06
N GLU A 622 -17.58 -19.88 11.85
CA GLU A 622 -18.63 -19.62 12.83
C GLU A 622 -18.07 -19.27 14.23
N GLY A 623 -16.75 -19.28 14.41
CA GLY A 623 -16.07 -19.02 15.69
C GLY A 623 -15.94 -20.22 16.63
N ASN A 624 -16.05 -21.46 16.14
CA ASN A 624 -15.93 -22.67 16.96
C ASN A 624 -14.56 -23.35 16.78
N LEU A 625 -13.93 -23.65 17.90
CA LEU A 625 -12.70 -24.41 18.08
C LEU A 625 -12.92 -25.88 17.67
N ARG A 626 -12.63 -26.21 16.40
CA ARG A 626 -12.70 -27.58 15.86
C ARG A 626 -11.75 -27.76 14.67
N PRO A 627 -11.17 -28.95 14.43
CA PRO A 627 -10.33 -29.18 13.26
C PRO A 627 -11.08 -29.00 11.92
N TRP A 628 -10.70 -27.97 11.15
CA TRP A 628 -11.22 -27.72 9.79
C TRP A 628 -10.16 -27.74 8.67
N TRP A 629 -8.87 -27.88 9.03
CA TRP A 629 -7.75 -28.03 8.08
C TRP A 629 -7.46 -29.51 7.80
N GLN A 630 -6.88 -29.82 6.64
CA GLN A 630 -6.25 -31.14 6.46
C GLN A 630 -4.90 -31.21 7.18
N ASN A 631 -4.56 -32.38 7.74
CA ASN A 631 -3.30 -32.60 8.47
C ASN A 631 -2.06 -32.22 7.64
N SER A 632 -2.08 -32.42 6.32
CA SER A 632 -1.01 -31.99 5.40
C SER A 632 -0.79 -30.48 5.42
N SER A 633 -1.86 -29.69 5.34
CA SER A 633 -1.80 -28.23 5.44
C SER A 633 -1.39 -27.76 6.84
N LEU A 634 -1.83 -28.45 7.89
CA LEU A 634 -1.46 -28.15 9.28
C LEU A 634 0.05 -28.36 9.54
N GLU A 635 0.63 -29.47 9.10
CA GLU A 635 2.08 -29.70 9.24
C GLU A 635 2.90 -28.79 8.31
N ALA A 636 2.40 -28.47 7.12
CA ALA A 636 3.02 -27.51 6.21
C ALA A 636 3.02 -26.07 6.76
N PHE A 637 2.02 -25.71 7.58
CA PHE A 637 1.95 -24.47 8.35
C PHE A 637 2.93 -24.46 9.52
N LYS A 638 2.92 -25.49 10.38
CA LYS A 638 3.85 -25.63 11.53
C LYS A 638 5.32 -25.51 11.10
N ASN A 639 5.69 -26.11 9.96
CA ASN A 639 7.04 -26.02 9.40
C ASN A 639 7.40 -24.58 8.96
N ARG A 640 6.41 -23.78 8.52
CA ARG A 640 6.62 -22.36 8.15
C ARG A 640 6.68 -21.44 9.37
N THR A 641 5.79 -21.64 10.35
CA THR A 641 5.79 -20.83 11.58
C THR A 641 7.03 -21.09 12.43
N ALA A 642 7.58 -22.32 12.42
CA ALA A 642 8.87 -22.64 13.02
C ALA A 642 10.03 -21.75 12.52
N CYS A 643 10.00 -21.32 11.24
CA CYS A 643 10.99 -20.36 10.72
C CYS A 643 10.87 -19.00 11.41
N MET A 644 9.65 -18.50 11.62
CA MET A 644 9.43 -17.23 12.34
C MET A 644 9.86 -17.35 13.81
N THR A 645 9.56 -18.47 14.47
CA THR A 645 10.08 -18.75 15.81
C THR A 645 11.61 -18.73 15.87
N GLU A 646 12.30 -19.32 14.89
CA GLU A 646 13.77 -19.28 14.83
C GLU A 646 14.30 -17.87 14.50
N GLN A 647 13.67 -17.17 13.55
CA GLN A 647 14.03 -15.81 13.14
C GLN A 647 13.97 -14.84 14.34
N TYR A 648 12.82 -14.77 15.00
CA TYR A 648 12.62 -13.83 16.10
C TYR A 648 13.36 -14.29 17.37
N GLY A 649 13.52 -15.59 17.60
CA GLY A 649 14.36 -16.16 18.67
C GLY A 649 15.87 -15.87 18.57
N ARG A 650 16.33 -15.24 17.47
CA ARG A 650 17.70 -14.73 17.29
C ARG A 650 17.83 -13.23 17.59
N TYR A 651 16.74 -12.48 17.68
CA TYR A 651 16.77 -11.04 17.97
C TYR A 651 17.02 -10.78 19.46
N THR A 652 17.68 -9.65 19.76
CA THR A 652 18.10 -9.31 21.13
C THR A 652 17.87 -7.84 21.48
N VAL A 653 17.31 -7.58 22.66
CA VAL A 653 17.22 -6.23 23.26
C VAL A 653 18.03 -6.25 24.56
N HIS A 654 18.94 -5.29 24.75
CA HIS A 654 19.84 -5.21 25.93
C HIS A 654 20.55 -6.52 26.31
N HIS A 655 20.94 -7.32 25.30
CA HIS A 655 21.55 -8.67 25.40
C HIS A 655 20.61 -9.82 25.79
N GLU A 656 19.35 -9.54 26.12
CA GLU A 656 18.31 -10.54 26.30
C GLU A 656 17.65 -10.92 24.97
N LYS A 657 17.12 -12.13 24.84
CA LYS A 657 16.52 -12.65 23.59
C LYS A 657 15.01 -12.43 23.54
N VAL A 658 14.49 -12.13 22.35
CA VAL A 658 13.03 -12.15 22.09
C VAL A 658 12.52 -13.60 22.11
N ASN A 659 11.40 -13.86 22.79
CA ASN A 659 10.78 -15.18 22.83
C ASN A 659 9.97 -15.45 21.54
N GLY A 660 10.61 -16.05 20.54
CA GLY A 660 9.99 -16.40 19.26
C GLY A 660 8.85 -17.44 19.30
N ARG A 661 8.57 -18.07 20.45
CA ARG A 661 7.37 -18.91 20.65
C ARG A 661 6.21 -18.12 21.21
N GLN A 662 6.46 -17.29 22.21
CA GLN A 662 5.46 -16.39 22.81
C GLN A 662 4.92 -15.38 21.78
N THR A 663 5.82 -14.84 20.97
CA THR A 663 5.52 -13.80 19.97
C THR A 663 4.97 -14.32 18.64
N LEU A 664 4.67 -15.62 18.53
CA LEU A 664 4.47 -16.26 17.24
C LEU A 664 3.25 -15.73 16.47
N GLY A 665 2.08 -15.61 17.10
CA GLY A 665 0.86 -15.10 16.47
C GLY A 665 1.03 -13.68 15.94
N GLU A 666 1.55 -12.79 16.78
CA GLU A 666 1.86 -11.39 16.43
C GLU A 666 2.82 -11.27 15.26
N ASN A 667 3.88 -12.10 15.24
CA ASN A 667 4.84 -12.14 14.15
C ASN A 667 4.20 -12.65 12.84
N ILE A 668 3.32 -13.66 12.91
CA ILE A 668 2.55 -14.14 11.76
C ILE A 668 1.62 -13.03 11.26
N ALA A 669 0.91 -12.37 12.16
CA ALA A 669 -0.05 -11.32 11.86
C ALA A 669 0.60 -10.08 11.25
N ASP A 670 1.76 -9.62 11.74
CA ASP A 670 2.56 -8.56 11.11
C ASP A 670 2.97 -8.93 9.66
N ASN A 671 3.44 -10.16 9.46
CA ASN A 671 3.96 -10.65 8.17
C ASN A 671 2.84 -10.88 7.14
N GLY A 672 1.68 -11.39 7.56
CA GLY A 672 0.49 -11.49 6.72
C GLY A 672 -0.14 -10.12 6.44
N GLY A 673 -0.25 -9.27 7.46
CA GLY A 673 -0.87 -7.96 7.37
C GLY A 673 -0.13 -7.00 6.45
N LEU A 674 1.19 -6.89 6.56
CA LEU A 674 1.99 -6.08 5.63
C LEU A 674 1.82 -6.55 4.18
N LYS A 675 1.81 -7.86 3.96
CA LYS A 675 1.66 -8.47 2.63
C LYS A 675 0.27 -8.24 2.05
N ALA A 676 -0.79 -8.40 2.84
CA ALA A 676 -2.17 -8.16 2.44
C ALA A 676 -2.39 -6.68 2.09
N ALA A 677 -1.96 -5.77 2.98
CA ALA A 677 -2.04 -4.33 2.77
C ALA A 677 -1.25 -3.86 1.52
N TYR A 678 -0.07 -4.44 1.27
CA TYR A 678 0.72 -4.08 0.09
C TYR A 678 0.13 -4.63 -1.21
N ASN A 679 -0.46 -5.83 -1.17
CA ASN A 679 -1.22 -6.37 -2.31
C ASN A 679 -2.49 -5.55 -2.58
N ALA A 680 -3.20 -5.09 -1.54
CA ALA A 680 -4.32 -4.17 -1.68
C ALA A 680 -3.90 -2.84 -2.29
N TYR A 681 -2.78 -2.25 -1.83
CA TYR A 681 -2.25 -1.02 -2.41
C TYR A 681 -1.87 -1.18 -3.89
N LYS A 682 -1.24 -2.29 -4.29
CA LYS A 682 -0.95 -2.60 -5.70
C LYS A 682 -2.22 -2.76 -6.54
N SER A 683 -3.28 -3.36 -6.01
CA SER A 683 -4.59 -3.43 -6.67
C SER A 683 -5.26 -2.04 -6.78
N TRP A 684 -5.16 -1.23 -5.73
CA TRP A 684 -5.66 0.15 -5.73
C TRP A 684 -4.94 1.01 -6.79
N LEU A 685 -3.62 0.88 -6.94
CA LEU A 685 -2.84 1.54 -8.00
C LEU A 685 -3.25 1.06 -9.41
N GLN A 686 -3.60 -0.21 -9.59
CA GLN A 686 -4.12 -0.72 -10.87
C GLN A 686 -5.52 -0.15 -11.20
N LYS A 687 -6.36 0.06 -10.19
CA LYS A 687 -7.72 0.63 -10.29
C LYS A 687 -7.71 2.16 -10.52
N ASN A 688 -6.79 2.88 -9.91
CA ASN A 688 -6.83 4.36 -9.83
C ASN A 688 -5.64 5.09 -10.50
N GLY A 689 -4.55 4.38 -10.81
CA GLY A 689 -3.30 4.95 -11.32
C GLY A 689 -2.33 5.40 -10.22
N GLU A 690 -1.16 5.91 -10.65
CA GLU A 690 -0.10 6.38 -9.76
C GLU A 690 -0.46 7.66 -8.99
N GLU A 691 -0.16 7.66 -7.69
CA GLU A 691 -0.33 8.83 -6.84
C GLU A 691 0.76 9.89 -7.09
N LYS A 692 0.41 11.16 -6.84
CA LYS A 692 1.41 12.24 -6.80
C LYS A 692 2.32 12.06 -5.59
N ARG A 693 3.63 12.10 -5.83
CA ARG A 693 4.65 11.87 -4.79
C ARG A 693 4.68 13.00 -3.77
N LEU A 694 5.09 12.69 -2.54
CA LEU A 694 5.32 13.72 -1.54
C LEU A 694 6.60 14.54 -1.87
N PRO A 695 6.57 15.87 -1.65
CA PRO A 695 7.72 16.73 -1.91
C PRO A 695 8.85 16.49 -0.90
N ALA A 696 10.06 16.92 -1.26
CA ALA A 696 11.29 16.90 -0.45
C ALA A 696 11.83 15.52 0.02
N LEU A 697 11.01 14.46 0.12
CA LEU A 697 11.45 13.14 0.61
C LEU A 697 12.39 12.38 -0.34
N GLY A 698 12.31 12.62 -1.65
CA GLY A 698 13.04 11.84 -2.67
C GLY A 698 12.50 10.41 -2.90
N LEU A 699 11.56 9.94 -2.07
CA LEU A 699 10.99 8.60 -2.12
C LEU A 699 9.93 8.42 -3.22
N THR A 700 9.75 7.16 -3.64
CA THR A 700 8.58 6.69 -4.39
C THR A 700 7.40 6.37 -3.48
N ASN A 701 6.19 6.28 -4.03
CA ASN A 701 4.98 5.91 -3.26
C ASN A 701 5.11 4.49 -2.65
N HIS A 702 5.75 3.56 -3.36
CA HIS A 702 6.06 2.21 -2.87
C HIS A 702 7.01 2.21 -1.66
N GLN A 703 8.07 3.03 -1.69
CA GLN A 703 8.97 3.20 -0.54
C GLN A 703 8.27 3.92 0.62
N LEU A 704 7.40 4.89 0.30
CA LEU A 704 6.61 5.64 1.27
C LEU A 704 5.64 4.75 2.06
N PHE A 705 5.06 3.71 1.45
CA PHE A 705 4.28 2.69 2.15
C PHE A 705 5.09 2.02 3.27
N PHE A 706 6.30 1.55 2.98
CA PHE A 706 7.14 0.87 3.98
C PHE A 706 7.65 1.84 5.06
N VAL A 707 7.98 3.09 4.71
CA VAL A 707 8.31 4.13 5.69
C VAL A 707 7.10 4.45 6.59
N GLY A 708 5.89 4.52 6.04
CA GLY A 708 4.66 4.72 6.80
C GLY A 708 4.42 3.59 7.82
N PHE A 709 4.55 2.34 7.37
CA PHE A 709 4.54 1.15 8.24
C PHE A 709 5.58 1.25 9.37
N ALA A 710 6.84 1.53 9.03
CA ALA A 710 7.90 1.62 10.02
C ALA A 710 7.68 2.78 11.02
N GLN A 711 7.09 3.90 10.58
CA GLN A 711 6.87 5.08 11.43
C GLN A 711 5.67 4.96 12.39
N VAL A 712 4.72 4.05 12.12
CA VAL A 712 3.73 3.62 13.14
C VAL A 712 4.43 3.05 14.38
N TRP A 713 5.52 2.30 14.18
CA TRP A 713 6.23 1.60 15.25
C TRP A 713 7.35 2.42 15.92
N CYS A 714 7.53 3.71 15.59
CA CYS A 714 8.55 4.52 16.25
C CYS A 714 8.30 4.61 17.77
N SER A 715 9.27 4.16 18.56
CA SER A 715 9.22 4.18 20.02
C SER A 715 10.59 4.35 20.68
N VAL A 716 10.53 4.75 21.96
CA VAL A 716 11.60 4.70 22.97
C VAL A 716 11.05 4.05 24.24
N ARG A 717 11.89 3.32 24.97
CA ARG A 717 11.52 2.60 26.20
C ARG A 717 12.69 2.55 27.18
N THR A 718 12.42 2.49 28.48
CA THR A 718 13.46 2.24 29.50
C THR A 718 14.08 0.84 29.33
N PRO A 719 15.29 0.59 29.87
CA PRO A 719 15.83 -0.77 29.99
C PRO A 719 14.89 -1.68 30.80
N GLU A 720 14.32 -1.18 31.90
CA GLU A 720 13.47 -1.94 32.82
C GLU A 720 12.16 -2.38 32.15
N SER A 721 11.43 -1.46 31.51
CA SER A 721 10.25 -1.80 30.70
C SER A 721 10.61 -2.56 29.41
N SER A 722 11.90 -2.60 29.03
CA SER A 722 12.38 -3.46 27.96
C SER A 722 12.66 -4.88 28.38
N HIS A 723 13.08 -5.12 29.63
CA HIS A 723 13.09 -6.45 30.23
C HIS A 723 11.66 -6.97 30.42
N GLU A 724 10.81 -6.17 31.06
CA GLU A 724 9.41 -6.51 31.34
C GLU A 724 8.66 -6.97 30.08
N GLY A 725 8.62 -6.13 29.05
CA GLY A 725 7.98 -6.46 27.78
C GLY A 725 8.73 -7.47 26.88
N LEU A 726 9.82 -8.11 27.33
CA LEU A 726 10.33 -9.35 26.72
C LEU A 726 9.74 -10.60 27.39
N VAL A 727 9.25 -10.45 28.62
CA VAL A 727 8.70 -11.53 29.47
C VAL A 727 7.17 -11.56 29.38
N THR A 728 6.50 -10.41 29.33
CA THR A 728 5.04 -10.28 29.41
C THR A 728 4.34 -10.17 28.06
N ASP A 729 4.89 -9.36 27.17
CA ASP A 729 4.24 -8.93 25.93
C ASP A 729 4.12 -10.13 24.94
N PRO A 730 2.93 -10.40 24.35
CA PRO A 730 2.84 -11.28 23.19
C PRO A 730 3.44 -10.62 21.94
N HIS A 731 3.60 -9.31 21.88
CA HIS A 731 4.18 -8.66 20.71
C HIS A 731 5.71 -8.70 20.73
N SER A 732 6.31 -8.84 19.54
CA SER A 732 7.73 -8.50 19.39
C SER A 732 7.97 -7.02 19.72
N PRO A 733 9.12 -6.63 20.29
CA PRO A 733 9.48 -5.22 20.50
C PRO A 733 9.38 -4.44 19.18
N ASP A 734 8.91 -3.18 19.23
CA ASP A 734 8.47 -2.42 18.04
C ASP A 734 9.51 -2.39 16.90
N LYS A 735 10.81 -2.28 17.24
CA LYS A 735 11.93 -2.37 16.28
C LYS A 735 11.94 -3.68 15.48
N TYR A 736 11.59 -4.80 16.11
CA TYR A 736 11.57 -6.12 15.49
C TYR A 736 10.24 -6.46 14.82
N ARG A 737 9.13 -5.79 15.17
CA ARG A 737 7.91 -5.75 14.32
C ARG A 737 8.23 -5.13 12.95
N VAL A 738 9.05 -4.07 12.93
CA VAL A 738 9.55 -3.49 11.67
C VAL A 738 10.58 -4.40 10.98
N ILE A 739 11.68 -4.75 11.66
CA ILE A 739 12.80 -5.46 11.03
C ILE A 739 12.42 -6.86 10.58
N GLY A 740 11.81 -7.67 11.45
CA GLY A 740 11.52 -9.07 11.13
C GLY A 740 10.55 -9.24 9.96
N THR A 741 9.56 -8.36 9.90
CA THR A 741 8.54 -8.31 8.84
C THR A 741 9.12 -7.84 7.51
N LEU A 742 9.95 -6.81 7.50
CA LEU A 742 10.57 -6.31 6.27
C LEU A 742 11.70 -7.22 5.76
N SER A 743 12.46 -7.90 6.64
CA SER A 743 13.40 -8.96 6.25
C SER A 743 12.72 -10.15 5.55
N ASN A 744 11.40 -10.33 5.70
CA ASN A 744 10.60 -11.32 4.97
C ASN A 744 9.91 -10.76 3.70
N SER A 745 9.86 -9.44 3.52
CA SER A 745 9.15 -8.79 2.42
C SER A 745 10.05 -8.64 1.17
N ARG A 746 9.73 -9.40 0.13
CA ARG A 746 10.43 -9.33 -1.17
C ARG A 746 10.19 -7.99 -1.87
N ASP A 747 8.97 -7.48 -1.80
CA ASP A 747 8.59 -6.18 -2.34
C ASP A 747 9.40 -5.05 -1.69
N PHE A 748 9.63 -5.11 -0.37
CA PHE A 748 10.51 -4.17 0.32
C PHE A 748 11.95 -4.24 -0.22
N VAL A 749 12.51 -5.46 -0.30
CA VAL A 749 13.88 -5.68 -0.82
C VAL A 749 14.03 -5.17 -2.25
N GLU A 750 13.01 -5.32 -3.10
CA GLU A 750 12.99 -4.78 -4.46
C GLU A 750 12.95 -3.25 -4.47
N HIS A 751 12.04 -2.62 -3.72
CA HIS A 751 11.85 -1.17 -3.73
C HIS A 751 12.95 -0.37 -3.02
N PHE A 752 13.75 -1.00 -2.15
CA PHE A 752 14.98 -0.40 -1.58
C PHE A 752 16.27 -0.94 -2.20
N GLY A 753 16.20 -1.94 -3.09
CA GLY A 753 17.36 -2.49 -3.80
C GLY A 753 18.35 -3.25 -2.91
N CYS A 754 17.89 -3.85 -1.82
CA CYS A 754 18.77 -4.35 -0.76
C CYS A 754 19.63 -5.55 -1.20
N PRO A 755 20.97 -5.48 -1.10
CA PRO A 755 21.86 -6.56 -1.51
C PRO A 755 21.63 -7.87 -0.74
N LEU A 756 21.74 -9.00 -1.43
CA LEU A 756 21.66 -10.32 -0.82
C LEU A 756 22.74 -10.48 0.27
N GLY A 757 22.31 -10.80 1.49
CA GLY A 757 23.18 -10.91 2.66
C GLY A 757 23.28 -9.63 3.50
N SER A 758 22.58 -8.54 3.15
CA SER A 758 22.38 -7.43 4.09
C SER A 758 21.43 -7.85 5.23
N PRO A 759 21.45 -7.18 6.40
CA PRO A 759 20.55 -7.51 7.51
C PRO A 759 19.06 -7.49 7.12
N MET A 760 18.67 -6.56 6.26
CA MET A 760 17.30 -6.46 5.74
C MET A 760 17.01 -7.38 4.53
N ASN A 761 18.01 -8.07 3.99
CA ASN A 761 17.85 -9.10 2.97
C ASN A 761 18.71 -10.35 3.29
N PRO A 762 18.33 -11.16 4.29
CA PRO A 762 19.11 -12.31 4.75
C PRO A 762 19.13 -13.50 3.77
N GLY A 763 18.46 -13.42 2.61
CA GLY A 763 18.33 -14.48 1.61
C GLY A 763 17.45 -15.67 2.03
N LYS A 764 17.33 -15.94 3.32
CA LYS A 764 16.37 -16.88 3.92
C LYS A 764 15.19 -16.11 4.50
N HIS A 765 14.15 -15.91 3.70
CA HIS A 765 12.86 -15.37 4.14
C HIS A 765 11.96 -16.50 4.61
N CYS A 766 11.21 -16.31 5.71
CA CYS A 766 10.27 -17.31 6.22
C CYS A 766 8.98 -17.43 5.39
N VAL A 767 8.71 -16.46 4.51
CA VAL A 767 7.68 -16.57 3.46
C VAL A 767 8.36 -17.03 2.15
N PRO A 768 8.11 -18.28 1.69
CA PRO A 768 8.80 -18.83 0.53
C PRO A 768 8.37 -18.15 -0.79
N PRO A 769 9.23 -18.16 -1.83
CA PRO A 769 8.85 -17.73 -3.18
C PRO A 769 7.91 -18.74 -3.84
N LYS A 770 7.26 -18.30 -4.94
CA LYS A 770 6.72 -19.24 -5.94
C LYS A 770 7.86 -20.14 -6.45
N PRO A 771 7.70 -21.48 -6.47
CA PRO A 771 8.60 -22.31 -7.26
C PRO A 771 8.38 -22.03 -8.75
N GLY A 772 9.45 -21.67 -9.48
CA GLY A 772 9.40 -21.58 -10.94
C GLY A 772 9.47 -20.17 -11.57
N THR A 773 10.35 -19.28 -11.11
CA THR A 773 11.01 -18.38 -12.07
C THR A 773 12.18 -19.12 -12.69
N MET A 774 12.05 -19.57 -13.95
CA MET A 774 13.20 -20.07 -14.71
C MET A 774 14.24 -18.95 -14.85
N ASP A 775 15.53 -19.29 -14.72
CA ASP A 775 16.61 -18.40 -15.13
C ASP A 775 16.38 -18.00 -16.59
N ALA A 776 16.31 -16.69 -16.84
CA ALA A 776 16.13 -16.18 -18.19
C ALA A 776 17.28 -16.67 -19.10
N PRO A 777 17.02 -17.07 -20.35
CA PRO A 777 18.06 -17.52 -21.26
C PRO A 777 19.14 -16.43 -21.40
N PRO A 778 20.43 -16.80 -21.61
CA PRO A 778 21.57 -15.89 -21.51
C PRO A 778 21.70 -14.95 -22.73
N ILE A 779 20.69 -14.13 -22.93
CA ILE A 779 20.56 -13.03 -23.87
C ILE A 779 20.99 -11.77 -23.10
N THR A 780 22.00 -11.05 -23.59
CA THR A 780 22.42 -9.78 -22.95
C THR A 780 21.37 -8.70 -23.18
N PRO A 781 21.31 -7.64 -22.34
CA PRO A 781 20.37 -6.54 -22.52
C PRO A 781 20.43 -5.89 -23.93
N GLY A 782 21.61 -5.84 -24.54
CA GLY A 782 21.77 -5.38 -25.93
C GLY A 782 21.14 -6.33 -26.96
N GLU A 783 21.38 -7.63 -26.85
CA GLU A 783 20.76 -8.63 -27.73
C GLU A 783 19.23 -8.65 -27.56
N LEU A 784 18.73 -8.50 -26.33
CA LEU A 784 17.29 -8.44 -26.03
C LEU A 784 16.64 -7.19 -26.65
N LEU A 785 17.30 -6.02 -26.54
CA LEU A 785 16.84 -4.78 -27.16
C LEU A 785 16.82 -4.88 -28.69
N CYS A 786 17.84 -5.49 -29.30
CA CYS A 786 17.89 -5.75 -30.74
C CYS A 786 16.79 -6.72 -31.21
N LEU A 787 16.51 -7.78 -30.45
CA LEU A 787 15.44 -8.72 -30.79
C LEU A 787 14.04 -8.11 -30.61
N GLY A 788 13.80 -7.38 -29.52
CA GLY A 788 12.52 -6.70 -29.27
C GLY A 788 12.21 -5.64 -30.33
N SER A 789 13.18 -4.80 -30.69
CA SER A 789 13.03 -3.81 -31.76
C SER A 789 12.89 -4.46 -33.14
N SER A 790 13.67 -5.50 -33.45
CA SER A 790 13.54 -6.28 -34.70
C SER A 790 12.13 -6.86 -34.86
N LEU A 791 11.57 -7.47 -33.82
CA LEU A 791 10.22 -8.02 -33.83
C LEU A 791 9.15 -6.93 -33.99
N ALA A 792 9.27 -5.82 -33.24
CA ALA A 792 8.32 -4.72 -33.33
C ALA A 792 8.29 -4.07 -34.72
N PHE A 793 9.45 -3.75 -35.30
CA PHE A 793 9.52 -3.17 -36.65
C PHE A 793 9.11 -4.16 -37.73
N SER A 794 9.53 -5.43 -37.65
CA SER A 794 9.09 -6.46 -38.60
C SER A 794 7.57 -6.67 -38.56
N GLY A 795 6.96 -6.65 -37.37
CA GLY A 795 5.52 -6.76 -37.20
C GLY A 795 4.76 -5.54 -37.77
N LEU A 796 5.24 -4.33 -37.49
CA LEU A 796 4.67 -3.09 -38.00
C LEU A 796 4.75 -3.01 -39.54
N PHE A 797 5.91 -3.29 -40.13
CA PHE A 797 6.08 -3.26 -41.59
C PHE A 797 5.31 -4.39 -42.28
N TYR A 798 5.21 -5.58 -41.67
CA TYR A 798 4.35 -6.65 -42.17
C TYR A 798 2.86 -6.28 -42.12
N TYR A 799 2.41 -5.58 -41.07
CA TYR A 799 1.05 -5.07 -40.98
C TYR A 799 0.75 -4.02 -42.07
N LEU A 800 1.66 -3.06 -42.29
CA LEU A 800 1.52 -2.04 -43.34
C LEU A 800 1.51 -2.65 -44.74
N TYR A 801 2.42 -3.59 -45.02
CA TYR A 801 2.40 -4.43 -46.22
C TYR A 801 1.06 -5.14 -46.38
N ARG A 802 0.59 -5.86 -45.35
CA ARG A 802 -0.66 -6.63 -45.41
C ARG A 802 -1.89 -5.74 -45.58
N LYS A 803 -1.87 -4.49 -45.08
CA LYS A 803 -2.92 -3.51 -45.36
C LYS A 803 -2.90 -3.12 -46.84
N LYS A 804 -1.78 -2.64 -47.39
CA LYS A 804 -1.76 -2.15 -48.78
C LYS A 804 -1.82 -3.26 -49.84
N ALA A 805 -1.27 -4.45 -49.57
CA ALA A 805 -1.42 -5.63 -50.43
C ALA A 805 -2.88 -6.07 -50.60
N ARG A 806 -3.73 -5.91 -49.57
CA ARG A 806 -5.18 -6.17 -49.68
C ARG A 806 -5.87 -5.19 -50.64
N VAL A 807 -5.54 -3.91 -50.54
CA VAL A 807 -6.11 -2.86 -51.42
C VAL A 807 -5.67 -3.06 -52.87
N VAL A 808 -4.37 -3.37 -53.09
CA VAL A 808 -3.84 -3.78 -54.40
C VAL A 808 -4.62 -4.96 -54.97
N ALA A 809 -4.79 -6.04 -54.21
CA ALA A 809 -5.55 -7.21 -54.65
C ALA A 809 -7.02 -6.88 -54.98
N GLN A 810 -7.69 -6.09 -54.15
CA GLN A 810 -9.08 -5.65 -54.40
C GLN A 810 -9.21 -4.83 -55.69
N ILE A 811 -8.22 -4.00 -56.04
CA ILE A 811 -8.20 -3.24 -57.31
C ILE A 811 -7.83 -4.15 -58.49
N GLN A 812 -6.92 -5.12 -58.30
CA GLN A 812 -6.60 -6.15 -59.30
C GLN A 812 -7.80 -7.07 -59.61
N GLU A 813 -8.66 -7.36 -58.63
CA GLU A 813 -9.86 -8.21 -58.78
C GLU A 813 -11.11 -7.43 -59.22
N ALA A 814 -11.21 -6.12 -58.94
CA ALA A 814 -12.33 -5.27 -59.37
C ALA A 814 -12.51 -5.27 -60.91
N PRO A 815 -13.73 -5.15 -61.46
CA PRO A 815 -13.92 -4.83 -62.86
C PRO A 815 -13.27 -3.48 -63.21
N LYS A 816 -12.70 -3.38 -64.41
CA LYS A 816 -12.20 -2.13 -65.00
C LYS A 816 -13.16 -1.77 -66.13
N LEU A 817 -13.85 -0.65 -66.00
CA LEU A 817 -14.89 -0.21 -66.93
C LEU A 817 -14.58 1.23 -67.37
N HIS A 818 -14.89 1.55 -68.62
CA HIS A 818 -15.01 2.94 -69.07
C HIS A 818 -16.50 3.32 -69.07
N VAL A 819 -16.82 4.61 -68.93
CA VAL A 819 -18.20 5.06 -69.11
C VAL A 819 -18.62 4.87 -70.58
N ASN A 820 -19.61 4.01 -70.81
CA ASN A 820 -20.20 3.72 -72.12
C ASN A 820 -21.68 3.31 -71.98
N ASP A 821 -22.38 3.13 -73.11
CA ASP A 821 -23.83 2.87 -73.11
C ASP A 821 -24.26 1.43 -72.74
N ASP A 822 -23.30 0.50 -72.63
CA ASP A 822 -23.55 -0.84 -72.08
C ASP A 822 -23.58 -0.84 -70.53
N LEU A 823 -22.99 0.17 -69.89
CA LEU A 823 -22.79 0.24 -68.45
C LEU A 823 -24.11 0.15 -67.63
N PRO A 824 -25.22 0.81 -68.00
CA PRO A 824 -26.49 0.69 -67.26
C PRO A 824 -27.06 -0.73 -67.34
N ALA A 825 -26.93 -1.40 -68.50
CA ALA A 825 -27.36 -2.78 -68.67
C ALA A 825 -26.51 -3.72 -67.79
N LEU A 826 -25.19 -3.55 -67.81
CA LEU A 826 -24.23 -4.33 -67.02
C LEU A 826 -24.49 -4.21 -65.50
N VAL A 827 -24.74 -3.00 -65.00
CA VAL A 827 -25.08 -2.78 -63.57
C VAL A 827 -26.49 -3.29 -63.26
N SER A 828 -27.45 -3.20 -64.18
CA SER A 828 -28.81 -3.75 -63.97
C SER A 828 -28.86 -5.28 -63.89
N ALA A 829 -27.89 -5.96 -64.52
CA ALA A 829 -27.72 -7.41 -64.47
C ALA A 829 -26.88 -7.89 -63.26
N ALA A 830 -26.24 -6.95 -62.52
CA ALA A 830 -25.52 -7.26 -61.30
C ALA A 830 -26.48 -7.51 -60.12
N ASP A 831 -26.07 -8.36 -59.20
CA ASP A 831 -26.88 -8.71 -58.03
C ASP A 831 -27.15 -7.47 -57.17
N ALA A 832 -28.39 -7.31 -56.70
CA ALA A 832 -28.91 -6.07 -56.08
C ALA A 832 -28.71 -4.75 -56.88
N ARG A 833 -28.48 -4.80 -58.21
CA ARG A 833 -28.24 -3.64 -59.10
C ARG A 833 -27.04 -2.76 -58.71
N CYS A 834 -26.00 -3.37 -58.15
CA CYS A 834 -24.82 -2.66 -57.66
C CYS A 834 -23.54 -3.49 -57.87
N LEU A 835 -22.48 -2.83 -58.36
CA LEU A 835 -21.12 -3.38 -58.36
C LEU A 835 -20.40 -2.88 -57.09
N PRO A 836 -20.12 -3.75 -56.10
CA PRO A 836 -19.65 -3.33 -54.77
C PRO A 836 -18.23 -2.74 -54.75
N TYR A 837 -17.44 -2.99 -55.81
CA TYR A 837 -16.15 -2.36 -56.02
C TYR A 837 -15.79 -2.43 -57.52
N VAL A 838 -15.50 -1.29 -58.14
CA VAL A 838 -15.17 -1.14 -59.56
C VAL A 838 -14.13 -0.02 -59.72
N ALA A 839 -13.27 -0.13 -60.74
CA ALA A 839 -12.50 1.00 -61.26
C ALA A 839 -13.20 1.51 -62.52
N LEU A 840 -13.69 2.75 -62.48
CA LEU A 840 -14.44 3.40 -63.55
C LEU A 840 -13.67 4.60 -64.07
N GLU A 841 -13.41 4.63 -65.38
CA GLU A 841 -12.75 5.75 -66.06
C GLU A 841 -13.72 6.54 -66.94
N GLY A 842 -13.65 7.87 -66.88
CA GLY A 842 -14.43 8.76 -67.73
C GLY A 842 -13.91 10.19 -67.73
N ILE A 843 -14.57 11.06 -68.49
CA ILE A 843 -14.29 12.49 -68.54
C ILE A 843 -15.24 13.25 -67.62
N VAL A 844 -14.70 14.20 -66.86
CA VAL A 844 -15.45 15.05 -65.93
C VAL A 844 -16.32 16.07 -66.66
N LEU A 845 -17.65 15.95 -66.52
CA LEU A 845 -18.64 16.91 -66.97
C LEU A 845 -19.42 17.51 -65.79
N PRO A 846 -19.79 18.81 -65.83
CA PRO A 846 -20.53 19.45 -64.74
C PRO A 846 -22.02 19.09 -64.78
N ALA A 847 -22.61 18.71 -63.63
CA ALA A 847 -24.06 18.44 -63.52
C ALA A 847 -24.89 19.69 -63.19
N LYS A 848 -24.22 20.80 -62.84
CA LYS A 848 -24.79 22.10 -62.49
C LYS A 848 -23.91 23.22 -63.06
N ALA A 849 -24.17 24.48 -62.69
CA ALA A 849 -23.28 25.59 -63.02
C ALA A 849 -21.83 25.29 -62.59
N VAL A 850 -20.88 25.51 -63.49
CA VAL A 850 -19.44 25.32 -63.29
C VAL A 850 -18.87 26.29 -62.27
N LEU A 851 -17.79 25.88 -61.60
CA LEU A 851 -16.91 26.78 -60.86
C LEU A 851 -15.94 27.42 -61.86
N THR A 852 -15.85 28.74 -61.88
CA THR A 852 -14.86 29.49 -62.67
C THR A 852 -13.65 29.83 -61.81
N SER A 853 -12.44 29.74 -62.36
CA SER A 853 -11.23 30.23 -61.69
C SER A 853 -11.36 31.71 -61.30
N HIS A 854 -10.85 32.07 -60.12
CA HIS A 854 -10.84 33.46 -59.64
C HIS A 854 -9.75 34.31 -60.32
N TYR A 855 -8.76 33.68 -60.94
CA TYR A 855 -7.56 34.34 -61.47
C TYR A 855 -7.35 34.13 -62.99
N HIS A 856 -8.06 33.18 -63.61
CA HIS A 856 -7.95 32.87 -65.04
C HIS A 856 -9.32 32.78 -65.73
N GLU A 857 -9.67 33.82 -66.50
CA GLU A 857 -10.87 33.82 -67.33
C GLU A 857 -10.93 32.62 -68.28
N GLY A 858 -12.07 31.94 -68.31
CA GLY A 858 -12.31 30.77 -69.17
C GLY A 858 -11.92 29.41 -68.56
N LEU A 859 -11.16 29.34 -67.46
CA LEU A 859 -10.95 28.06 -66.76
C LEU A 859 -12.20 27.68 -65.95
N GLN A 860 -12.70 26.47 -66.21
CA GLN A 860 -13.89 25.90 -65.58
C GLN A 860 -13.58 24.56 -64.92
N GLY A 861 -14.15 24.34 -63.74
CA GLY A 861 -13.98 23.11 -62.97
C GLY A 861 -15.22 22.74 -62.14
N VAL A 862 -15.11 21.60 -61.46
CA VAL A 862 -16.19 21.01 -60.64
C VAL A 862 -15.81 20.87 -59.16
N ILE A 863 -14.52 20.92 -58.86
CA ILE A 863 -13.97 21.17 -57.52
C ILE A 863 -12.95 22.30 -57.68
N GLN A 864 -12.93 23.22 -56.73
CA GLN A 864 -12.04 24.37 -56.67
C GLN A 864 -11.59 24.56 -55.23
N LYS A 865 -10.29 24.65 -55.01
CA LYS A 865 -9.66 24.81 -53.70
C LYS A 865 -8.80 26.06 -53.72
N LEU A 866 -9.21 27.07 -52.95
CA LEU A 866 -8.41 28.24 -52.63
C LEU A 866 -7.63 27.95 -51.35
N LEU A 867 -6.31 28.10 -51.42
CA LEU A 867 -5.40 27.74 -50.35
C LEU A 867 -4.35 28.83 -50.16
N LEU A 868 -4.31 29.39 -48.94
CA LEU A 868 -3.39 30.44 -48.54
C LEU A 868 -2.42 29.88 -47.50
N LYS A 869 -1.11 29.85 -47.80
CA LYS A 869 -0.05 29.31 -46.94
C LYS A 869 0.97 30.39 -46.57
N GLU A 870 1.26 30.57 -45.29
CA GLU A 870 2.47 31.26 -44.85
C GLU A 870 3.68 30.33 -45.05
N HIS A 871 4.68 30.78 -45.82
CA HIS A 871 6.03 30.22 -45.79
C HIS A 871 6.86 31.03 -44.81
N ARG A 872 7.52 30.34 -43.89
CA ARG A 872 8.38 30.94 -42.87
C ARG A 872 9.63 30.11 -42.64
N LEU A 873 10.74 30.79 -42.42
CA LEU A 873 11.95 30.20 -41.87
C LEU A 873 11.83 30.19 -40.36
N VAL A 874 11.87 29.00 -39.76
CA VAL A 874 11.98 28.81 -38.31
C VAL A 874 13.44 28.52 -37.97
N TRP A 875 13.97 29.16 -36.95
CA TRP A 875 15.34 28.96 -36.50
C TRP A 875 15.45 27.62 -35.77
N ASN A 876 16.02 26.64 -36.46
CA ASN A 876 16.37 25.38 -35.82
C ASN A 876 17.64 25.59 -35.00
N SER A 877 17.46 25.97 -33.74
CA SER A 877 18.52 26.25 -32.77
C SER A 877 19.52 25.11 -32.61
N LEU A 878 19.08 23.88 -32.87
CA LEU A 878 19.90 22.68 -32.84
C LEU A 878 20.73 22.49 -34.12
N ALA A 879 20.19 22.82 -35.28
CA ALA A 879 20.93 22.78 -36.56
C ALA A 879 21.85 24.00 -36.75
N ARG A 880 21.58 25.08 -36.00
CA ARG A 880 22.09 26.44 -36.25
C ARG A 880 21.79 26.93 -37.68
N SER A 881 20.65 26.51 -38.21
CA SER A 881 20.18 26.87 -39.54
C SER A 881 18.70 27.23 -39.51
N TRP A 882 18.31 28.08 -40.45
CA TRP A 882 16.91 28.39 -40.70
C TRP A 882 16.29 27.26 -41.54
N SER A 883 15.31 26.54 -40.97
CA SER A 883 14.54 25.51 -41.66
C SER A 883 13.22 26.08 -42.18
N GLU A 884 12.86 25.74 -43.41
CA GLU A 884 11.62 26.20 -44.03
C GLU A 884 10.41 25.42 -43.51
N SER A 885 9.32 26.13 -43.25
CA SER A 885 8.06 25.65 -42.68
C SER A 885 6.92 26.33 -43.41
N GLU A 886 5.94 25.53 -43.83
CA GLU A 886 4.66 26.02 -44.33
C GLU A 886 3.60 25.96 -43.24
N ARG A 887 2.65 26.90 -43.28
CA ARG A 887 1.46 26.93 -42.43
C ARG A 887 0.27 27.39 -43.26
N VAL A 888 -0.77 26.56 -43.36
CA VAL A 888 -2.04 27.00 -43.96
C VAL A 888 -2.66 28.10 -43.06
N LEU A 889 -2.93 29.26 -43.66
CA LEU A 889 -3.63 30.40 -43.06
C LEU A 889 -5.13 30.36 -43.37
N SER A 890 -5.51 29.91 -44.57
CA SER A 890 -6.89 29.76 -45.02
C SER A 890 -6.99 28.63 -46.04
N GLU A 891 -8.08 27.87 -45.99
CA GLU A 891 -8.45 26.85 -46.96
C GLU A 891 -9.95 26.94 -47.21
N GLN A 892 -10.35 27.04 -48.48
CA GLN A 892 -11.75 27.05 -48.91
C GLN A 892 -11.91 26.09 -50.08
N VAL A 893 -12.77 25.08 -49.92
CA VAL A 893 -13.03 24.07 -50.97
C VAL A 893 -14.47 24.19 -51.42
N TYR A 894 -14.65 24.61 -52.67
CA TYR A 894 -15.91 24.65 -53.38
C TYR A 894 -16.05 23.39 -54.24
N THR A 895 -17.25 22.82 -54.27
CA THR A 895 -17.55 21.67 -55.12
C THR A 895 -18.97 21.79 -55.65
N VAL A 896 -19.13 21.48 -56.94
CA VAL A 896 -20.44 21.33 -57.59
C VAL A 896 -20.60 19.86 -58.03
N PRO A 897 -21.82 19.31 -58.00
CA PRO A 897 -22.06 17.95 -58.49
C PRO A 897 -21.59 17.78 -59.94
N PHE A 898 -20.93 16.66 -60.21
CA PHE A 898 -20.35 16.36 -61.52
C PHE A 898 -20.50 14.88 -61.87
N LEU A 899 -20.42 14.61 -63.16
CA LEU A 899 -20.63 13.32 -63.77
C LEU A 899 -19.34 12.88 -64.46
N LEU A 900 -19.10 11.57 -64.49
CA LEU A 900 -18.19 10.94 -65.45
C LEU A 900 -19.01 10.58 -66.69
N ALA A 901 -18.57 11.05 -67.84
CA ALA A 901 -19.12 10.72 -69.15
C ALA A 901 -18.10 9.94 -69.99
N SER A 902 -18.57 9.36 -71.10
CA SER A 902 -17.67 8.73 -72.07
C SER A 902 -16.73 9.76 -72.72
N PRO A 903 -15.49 9.39 -73.10
CA PRO A 903 -14.69 10.18 -74.02
C PRO A 903 -15.30 10.24 -75.44
N ASP A 904 -16.14 9.26 -75.81
CA ASP A 904 -16.80 9.21 -77.12
C ASP A 904 -18.06 10.07 -77.13
N THR A 905 -18.08 11.10 -77.98
CA THR A 905 -19.14 12.13 -78.04
C THR A 905 -20.52 11.66 -78.51
N GLU A 906 -20.64 10.40 -78.92
CA GLU A 906 -21.92 9.79 -79.33
C GLU A 906 -22.61 9.02 -78.19
N ALA A 907 -21.90 8.69 -77.10
CA ALA A 907 -22.47 7.94 -75.98
C ALA A 907 -23.28 8.85 -75.04
N VAL A 908 -24.43 8.34 -74.58
CA VAL A 908 -25.40 9.12 -73.77
C VAL A 908 -25.17 8.94 -72.26
N THR A 909 -24.53 7.84 -71.85
CA THR A 909 -24.40 7.43 -70.45
C THR A 909 -23.47 8.33 -69.63
N GLN A 910 -23.94 8.66 -68.43
CA GLN A 910 -23.27 9.52 -67.46
C GLN A 910 -23.41 8.92 -66.05
N VAL A 911 -22.39 9.07 -65.21
CA VAL A 911 -22.31 8.50 -63.85
C VAL A 911 -22.03 9.61 -62.85
N SER A 912 -22.93 9.86 -61.89
CA SER A 912 -22.73 10.84 -60.80
C SER A 912 -21.59 10.42 -59.88
N VAL A 913 -20.73 11.35 -59.47
CA VAL A 913 -19.66 11.08 -58.49
C VAL A 913 -20.09 11.58 -57.12
N GLU A 914 -20.44 10.65 -56.23
CA GLU A 914 -20.95 10.97 -54.90
C GLU A 914 -19.85 11.21 -53.88
N SER A 915 -20.07 12.21 -53.03
CA SER A 915 -19.18 12.57 -51.91
C SER A 915 -17.68 12.64 -52.27
N PRO A 916 -17.25 13.35 -53.33
CA PRO A 916 -15.87 13.34 -53.81
C PRO A 916 -14.83 13.75 -52.74
N LEU A 917 -15.23 14.61 -51.80
CA LEU A 917 -14.41 15.03 -50.64
C LEU A 917 -14.14 13.90 -49.62
N ARG A 918 -14.71 12.70 -49.80
CA ARG A 918 -14.42 11.50 -49.00
C ARG A 918 -13.40 10.55 -49.66
N ALA A 919 -12.90 10.87 -50.86
CA ALA A 919 -11.86 10.10 -51.51
C ALA A 919 -10.51 10.28 -50.79
N ILE A 920 -9.68 9.23 -50.79
CA ILE A 920 -8.37 9.21 -50.11
C ILE A 920 -7.34 10.12 -50.80
N CYS A 921 -7.56 10.40 -52.09
CA CYS A 921 -6.85 11.43 -52.85
C CYS A 921 -7.88 12.39 -53.45
N LEU A 922 -7.54 13.69 -53.52
CA LEU A 922 -8.34 14.69 -54.23
C LEU A 922 -7.64 15.04 -55.55
N PRO A 923 -8.31 14.81 -56.71
CA PRO A 923 -7.71 14.93 -58.03
C PRO A 923 -7.71 16.40 -58.50
N LEU A 924 -6.89 17.24 -57.86
CA LEU A 924 -6.84 18.68 -58.16
C LEU A 924 -5.53 19.04 -58.87
N GLU A 925 -5.62 19.89 -59.88
CA GLU A 925 -4.47 20.48 -60.58
C GLU A 925 -4.33 21.94 -60.15
N THR A 926 -3.12 22.39 -59.79
CA THR A 926 -2.86 23.80 -59.48
C THR A 926 -3.04 24.64 -60.75
N VAL A 927 -4.04 25.53 -60.75
CA VAL A 927 -4.36 26.43 -61.88
C VAL A 927 -3.85 27.86 -61.66
N TYR A 928 -3.60 28.26 -60.41
CA TYR A 928 -2.97 29.53 -60.06
C TYR A 928 -2.01 29.35 -58.88
N GLU A 929 -0.88 30.03 -58.92
CA GLU A 929 0.09 30.11 -57.82
C GLU A 929 0.72 31.51 -57.79
N ARG A 930 0.75 32.14 -56.61
CA ARG A 930 1.39 33.44 -56.40
C ARG A 930 2.04 33.54 -55.02
N PHE A 931 3.35 33.78 -54.99
CA PHE A 931 4.08 34.03 -53.75
C PHE A 931 4.25 35.54 -53.49
N GLN A 932 3.79 36.02 -52.34
CA GLN A 932 3.89 37.42 -51.91
C GLN A 932 4.92 37.56 -50.78
N GLN A 933 6.08 38.17 -51.06
CA GLN A 933 7.13 38.41 -50.05
C GLN A 933 6.84 39.69 -49.24
N PRO A 934 7.08 39.70 -47.91
CA PRO A 934 6.83 40.85 -47.07
C PRO A 934 8.05 41.80 -47.03
N ALA A 935 7.79 43.10 -47.05
CA ALA A 935 8.81 44.11 -46.77
C ALA A 935 9.08 44.20 -45.26
N HIS A 936 10.34 44.38 -44.86
CA HIS A 936 10.75 44.43 -43.46
C HIS A 936 11.66 45.63 -43.17
N GLY A 937 11.37 46.34 -42.09
CA GLY A 937 12.23 47.38 -41.53
C GLY A 937 13.27 46.82 -40.57
N PHE A 938 14.21 47.68 -40.17
CA PHE A 938 15.32 47.30 -39.28
C PHE A 938 14.88 46.80 -37.90
N ARG A 939 13.75 47.31 -37.36
CA ARG A 939 13.18 46.82 -36.09
C ARG A 939 12.59 45.42 -36.22
N ASP A 940 11.96 45.12 -37.34
CA ASP A 940 11.29 43.83 -37.59
C ASP A 940 12.33 42.71 -37.72
N LEU A 941 13.43 42.99 -38.43
CA LEU A 941 14.58 42.08 -38.54
C LEU A 941 15.21 41.74 -37.19
N LEU A 942 15.24 42.69 -36.25
CA LEU A 942 15.75 42.45 -34.89
C LEU A 942 14.77 41.59 -34.08
N GLY A 943 13.46 41.84 -34.23
CA GLY A 943 12.41 41.02 -33.62
C GLY A 943 12.41 39.57 -34.12
N GLN A 944 12.55 39.36 -35.43
CA GLN A 944 12.64 38.04 -36.08
C GLN A 944 13.84 37.21 -35.59
N TYR A 945 14.98 37.88 -35.33
CA TYR A 945 16.17 37.21 -34.80
C TYR A 945 16.01 36.80 -33.32
N LEU A 946 15.20 37.52 -32.55
CA LEU A 946 14.91 37.23 -31.14
C LEU A 946 13.76 36.23 -30.95
N SER A 947 12.76 36.23 -31.84
CA SER A 947 11.65 35.26 -31.82
C SER A 947 12.05 33.89 -32.35
N GLY A 948 13.08 33.82 -33.21
CA GLY A 948 13.45 32.59 -33.91
C GLY A 948 12.50 32.24 -35.06
N GLU A 949 11.63 33.16 -35.50
CA GLU A 949 10.77 32.97 -36.66
C GLU A 949 10.88 34.16 -37.61
N LYS A 950 11.11 33.87 -38.90
CA LYS A 950 11.19 34.85 -39.99
C LYS A 950 10.22 34.47 -41.11
N PRO A 951 9.14 35.21 -41.36
CA PRO A 951 8.29 34.97 -42.53
C PRO A 951 9.10 35.17 -43.83
N LYS A 952 8.87 34.28 -44.81
CA LYS A 952 9.37 34.44 -46.19
C LYS A 952 8.32 35.08 -47.09
N GLY A 953 7.04 34.83 -46.82
CA GLY A 953 5.93 35.31 -47.63
C GLY A 953 4.70 34.41 -47.54
N ILE A 954 3.65 34.81 -48.24
CA ILE A 954 2.39 34.07 -48.31
C ILE A 954 2.23 33.54 -49.73
N LEU A 955 2.07 32.23 -49.86
CA LEU A 955 1.72 31.52 -51.10
C LEU A 955 0.20 31.45 -51.20
N GLU A 956 -0.33 32.01 -52.26
CA GLU A 956 -1.74 32.00 -52.65
C GLU A 956 -1.88 31.02 -53.82
N THR A 957 -2.73 30.00 -53.67
CA THR A 957 -2.90 28.92 -54.65
C THR A 957 -4.36 28.64 -54.93
N GLU A 958 -4.70 28.41 -56.20
CA GLU A 958 -5.98 27.86 -56.63
C GLU A 958 -5.72 26.50 -57.30
N GLU A 959 -6.38 25.45 -56.83
CA GLU A 959 -6.32 24.10 -57.37
C GLU A 959 -7.72 23.69 -57.85
N MET A 960 -7.86 23.09 -59.04
CA MET A 960 -9.17 22.71 -59.59
C MET A 960 -9.16 21.31 -60.20
N LEU A 961 -10.28 20.58 -60.05
CA LEU A 961 -10.63 19.48 -60.94
C LEU A 961 -11.34 20.10 -62.15
N ARG A 962 -10.64 20.19 -63.28
CA ARG A 962 -11.11 20.87 -64.49
C ARG A 962 -12.22 20.09 -65.21
N VAL A 963 -13.16 20.80 -65.83
CA VAL A 963 -14.09 20.20 -66.79
C VAL A 963 -13.29 19.69 -67.98
N GLY A 964 -13.59 18.48 -68.46
CA GLY A 964 -12.82 17.81 -69.51
C GLY A 964 -11.58 17.05 -69.01
N ALA A 965 -11.29 17.04 -67.70
CA ALA A 965 -10.24 16.19 -67.13
C ALA A 965 -10.66 14.71 -67.21
N GLY A 966 -9.70 13.83 -67.54
CA GLY A 966 -9.86 12.39 -67.35
C GLY A 966 -9.78 12.07 -65.86
N LEU A 967 -10.67 11.19 -65.38
CA LEU A 967 -10.71 10.80 -63.97
C LEU A 967 -11.01 9.30 -63.83
N THR A 968 -10.14 8.62 -63.07
CA THR A 968 -10.33 7.26 -62.59
C THR A 968 -10.94 7.30 -61.21
N GLY A 969 -12.18 6.84 -61.08
CA GLY A 969 -12.84 6.66 -59.80
C GLY A 969 -12.89 5.19 -59.39
N ILE A 970 -12.44 4.87 -58.18
CA ILE A 970 -12.49 3.51 -57.63
C ILE A 970 -13.41 3.50 -56.42
N GLY A 971 -14.54 2.81 -56.54
CA GLY A 971 -15.63 2.84 -55.56
C GLY A 971 -16.72 1.82 -55.87
N GLU A 972 -17.88 2.02 -55.26
CA GLU A 972 -19.09 1.22 -55.48
C GLU A 972 -19.96 1.90 -56.55
N LEU A 973 -20.41 1.16 -57.56
CA LEU A 973 -21.23 1.70 -58.66
C LEU A 973 -22.65 1.14 -58.57
N ALA A 974 -23.61 2.00 -58.23
CA ALA A 974 -25.00 1.64 -58.00
C ALA A 974 -25.93 2.27 -59.06
N LEU A 975 -26.96 1.53 -59.48
CA LEU A 975 -28.06 2.05 -60.30
C LEU A 975 -29.20 2.50 -59.39
N HIS A 976 -29.46 3.81 -59.35
CA HIS A 976 -30.46 4.42 -58.48
C HIS A 976 -31.90 4.22 -58.99
N PRO A 977 -32.92 4.40 -58.13
CA PRO A 977 -34.32 4.14 -58.49
C PRO A 977 -34.89 5.03 -59.60
N ASP A 978 -34.25 6.15 -59.89
CA ASP A 978 -34.57 7.06 -61.00
C ASP A 978 -33.93 6.65 -62.34
N GLY A 979 -33.10 5.60 -62.35
CA GLY A 979 -32.39 5.10 -63.52
C GLY A 979 -30.99 5.71 -63.73
N SER A 980 -30.53 6.59 -62.85
CA SER A 980 -29.18 7.16 -62.91
C SER A 980 -28.12 6.25 -62.28
N LEU A 981 -26.88 6.33 -62.76
CA LEU A 981 -25.73 5.62 -62.19
C LEU A 981 -24.97 6.54 -61.22
N HIS A 982 -24.60 6.02 -60.05
CA HIS A 982 -23.80 6.73 -59.05
C HIS A 982 -22.56 5.92 -58.66
N LEU A 983 -21.38 6.54 -58.74
CA LEU A 983 -20.14 6.04 -58.16
C LEU A 983 -19.97 6.65 -56.75
N GLN A 984 -19.93 5.80 -55.72
CA GLN A 984 -20.00 6.20 -54.32
C GLN A 984 -18.97 5.48 -53.41
N PRO A 985 -18.72 5.98 -52.19
CA PRO A 985 -17.86 5.31 -51.21
C PRO A 985 -18.41 3.91 -50.82
N PRO A 986 -17.63 2.82 -50.91
CA PRO A 986 -18.16 1.45 -50.75
C PRO A 986 -18.74 1.14 -49.36
N ALA A 987 -19.98 0.65 -49.33
CA ALA A 987 -20.69 0.36 -48.09
C ALA A 987 -20.08 -0.80 -47.27
N ARG A 988 -19.32 -1.69 -47.92
CA ARG A 988 -18.70 -2.88 -47.30
C ARG A 988 -17.21 -2.72 -46.96
N GLY A 989 -16.70 -1.49 -46.87
CA GLY A 989 -15.37 -1.20 -46.31
C GLY A 989 -14.19 -1.27 -47.29
N GLY A 990 -14.39 -0.86 -48.55
CA GLY A 990 -13.31 -0.59 -49.50
C GLY A 990 -12.69 0.80 -49.32
N GLU A 991 -11.43 0.99 -49.75
CA GLU A 991 -10.80 2.31 -49.83
C GLU A 991 -11.36 3.05 -51.07
N TYR A 992 -11.89 4.29 -50.92
CA TYR A 992 -12.49 5.08 -52.02
C TYR A 992 -11.45 6.04 -52.62
N PHE A 993 -11.31 6.04 -53.96
CA PHE A 993 -10.30 6.83 -54.66
C PHE A 993 -10.88 7.62 -55.84
N LEU A 994 -10.31 8.80 -56.08
CA LEU A 994 -10.43 9.56 -57.31
C LEU A 994 -9.01 9.97 -57.72
N SER A 995 -8.63 9.77 -58.99
CA SER A 995 -7.29 10.06 -59.50
C SER A 995 -7.33 10.59 -60.94
N LEU A 996 -6.40 11.49 -61.28
CA LEU A 996 -6.20 12.01 -62.64
C LEU A 996 -5.39 11.03 -63.54
N GLY A 997 -4.75 10.03 -62.94
CA GLY A 997 -4.07 8.95 -63.66
C GLY A 997 -5.00 7.78 -63.97
N ASP A 998 -4.65 6.97 -64.97
CA ASP A 998 -5.36 5.74 -65.31
C ASP A 998 -5.27 4.66 -64.21
N TRP A 999 -6.09 3.62 -64.30
CA TRP A 999 -6.11 2.53 -63.32
C TRP A 999 -4.76 1.81 -63.21
N GLN A 1000 -3.94 1.81 -64.27
CA GLN A 1000 -2.61 1.20 -64.27
C GLN A 1000 -1.61 2.01 -63.45
N THR A 1001 -1.63 3.33 -63.57
CA THR A 1001 -0.80 4.27 -62.81
C THR A 1001 -1.14 4.18 -61.32
N VAL A 1002 -2.43 4.23 -60.97
CA VAL A 1002 -2.90 4.10 -59.58
C VAL A 1002 -2.49 2.75 -58.98
N LEU A 1003 -2.56 1.67 -59.75
CA LEU A 1003 -2.14 0.34 -59.30
C LEU A 1003 -0.62 0.26 -59.08
N ALA A 1004 0.18 0.79 -60.02
CA ALA A 1004 1.64 0.76 -59.95
C ALA A 1004 2.20 1.52 -58.72
N GLU A 1005 1.61 2.66 -58.36
CA GLU A 1005 1.99 3.39 -57.14
C GLU A 1005 1.71 2.58 -55.86
N LEU A 1006 0.52 1.97 -55.78
CA LEU A 1006 0.12 1.14 -54.63
C LEU A 1006 0.95 -0.15 -54.52
N GLU A 1007 1.31 -0.77 -55.64
CA GLU A 1007 2.21 -1.92 -55.70
C GLU A 1007 3.63 -1.55 -55.24
N SER A 1008 4.19 -0.44 -55.72
CA SER A 1008 5.50 0.07 -55.33
C SER A 1008 5.60 0.30 -53.81
N VAL A 1009 4.62 1.01 -53.23
CA VAL A 1009 4.55 1.24 -51.78
C VAL A 1009 4.39 -0.08 -51.00
N SER A 1010 3.60 -1.03 -51.50
CA SER A 1010 3.45 -2.34 -50.86
C SER A 1010 4.75 -3.16 -50.88
N GLY A 1011 5.48 -3.13 -52.01
CA GLY A 1011 6.78 -3.79 -52.17
C GLY A 1011 7.84 -3.26 -51.19
N LEU A 1012 7.88 -1.94 -50.97
CA LEU A 1012 8.78 -1.32 -49.99
C LEU A 1012 8.54 -1.82 -48.56
N TRP A 1013 7.28 -1.88 -48.10
CA TRP A 1013 6.95 -2.42 -46.77
C TRP A 1013 7.28 -3.91 -46.62
N LYS A 1014 7.10 -4.70 -47.69
CA LYS A 1014 7.49 -6.11 -47.73
C LYS A 1014 9.01 -6.27 -47.56
N GLY A 1015 9.80 -5.46 -48.28
CA GLY A 1015 11.25 -5.45 -48.18
C GLY A 1015 11.75 -5.06 -46.78
N ALA A 1016 11.18 -4.00 -46.20
CA ALA A 1016 11.50 -3.54 -44.86
C ALA A 1016 11.20 -4.61 -43.78
N ALA A 1017 10.04 -5.27 -43.86
CA ALA A 1017 9.68 -6.36 -42.95
C ALA A 1017 10.68 -7.53 -43.03
N MET A 1018 11.04 -7.98 -44.23
CA MET A 1018 12.01 -9.07 -44.41
C MET A 1018 13.41 -8.71 -43.91
N LEU A 1019 13.86 -7.47 -44.13
CA LEU A 1019 15.17 -7.00 -43.68
C LEU A 1019 15.26 -6.92 -42.14
N CYS A 1020 14.20 -6.45 -41.47
CA CYS A 1020 14.11 -6.50 -40.01
C CYS A 1020 14.09 -7.94 -39.47
N ALA A 1021 13.34 -8.86 -40.09
CA ALA A 1021 13.30 -10.26 -39.69
C ALA A 1021 14.67 -10.96 -39.86
N ALA A 1022 15.39 -10.68 -40.95
CA ALA A 1022 16.73 -11.21 -41.18
C ALA A 1022 17.75 -10.73 -40.14
N ALA A 1023 17.67 -9.46 -39.71
CA ALA A 1023 18.51 -8.92 -38.65
C ALA A 1023 18.25 -9.61 -37.29
N GLY A 1024 16.97 -9.80 -36.92
CA GLY A 1024 16.60 -10.54 -35.71
C GLY A 1024 17.06 -12.00 -35.74
N LEU A 1025 16.93 -12.67 -36.88
CA LEU A 1025 17.41 -14.04 -37.07
C LEU A 1025 18.94 -14.13 -36.93
N ALA A 1026 19.70 -13.15 -37.43
CA ALA A 1026 21.15 -13.10 -37.27
C ALA A 1026 21.58 -12.94 -35.79
N VAL A 1027 20.86 -12.11 -35.01
CA VAL A 1027 21.10 -11.97 -33.56
C VAL A 1027 20.75 -13.25 -32.79
N LEU A 1028 19.63 -13.90 -33.13
CA LEU A 1028 19.26 -15.22 -32.58
C LEU A 1028 20.30 -16.29 -32.89
N LEU A 1029 20.77 -16.39 -34.14
CA LEU A 1029 21.82 -17.32 -34.54
C LEU A 1029 23.16 -17.01 -33.85
N HIS A 1030 23.49 -15.75 -33.59
CA HIS A 1030 24.67 -15.37 -32.80
C HIS A 1030 24.55 -15.83 -31.34
N ALA A 1031 23.41 -15.54 -30.69
CA ALA A 1031 23.14 -15.95 -29.31
C ALA A 1031 23.13 -17.48 -29.16
N LEU A 1032 22.50 -18.21 -30.10
CA LEU A 1032 22.52 -19.67 -30.16
C LEU A 1032 23.93 -20.22 -30.41
N CYS A 1033 24.72 -19.64 -31.32
CA CYS A 1033 26.12 -20.01 -31.53
C CYS A 1033 27.00 -19.78 -30.28
N ARG A 1034 26.69 -18.77 -29.45
CA ARG A 1034 27.37 -18.52 -28.17
C ARG A 1034 26.92 -19.52 -27.10
N ALA A 1035 25.62 -19.79 -27.01
CA ALA A 1035 25.06 -20.77 -26.08
C ALA A 1035 25.58 -22.19 -26.39
N TYR A 1036 25.56 -22.61 -27.67
CA TYR A 1036 26.07 -23.90 -28.12
C TYR A 1036 27.57 -24.07 -27.84
N ARG A 1037 28.40 -23.03 -28.07
CA ARG A 1037 29.82 -23.07 -27.69
C ARG A 1037 30.02 -23.25 -26.18
N ARG A 1038 29.22 -22.57 -25.34
CA ARG A 1038 29.25 -22.75 -23.87
C ARG A 1038 28.72 -24.12 -23.43
N ALA A 1039 27.71 -24.65 -24.11
CA ALA A 1039 27.15 -25.97 -23.81
C ALA A 1039 28.13 -27.09 -24.17
N ARG A 1040 28.75 -27.02 -25.36
CA ARG A 1040 29.76 -28.00 -25.79
C ARG A 1040 30.98 -28.01 -24.87
N LEU A 1041 31.47 -26.85 -24.44
CA LEU A 1041 32.54 -26.77 -23.44
C LEU A 1041 32.17 -27.43 -22.10
N LYS A 1042 30.88 -27.41 -21.71
CA LYS A 1042 30.37 -28.14 -20.53
C LYS A 1042 30.06 -29.62 -20.78
N GLN A 1043 30.19 -30.10 -22.02
CA GLN A 1043 29.81 -31.45 -22.44
C GLN A 1043 31.02 -32.32 -22.80
N GLU A 1044 32.16 -31.70 -23.12
CA GLU A 1044 33.47 -32.37 -23.16
C GLU A 1044 34.03 -32.67 -21.74
N ASP A 1045 33.35 -32.15 -20.70
CA ASP A 1045 33.65 -32.32 -19.25
C ASP A 1045 32.94 -33.52 -18.58
N LYS A 1046 32.01 -34.24 -19.25
CA LYS A 1046 31.18 -35.27 -18.60
C LYS A 1046 30.85 -36.50 -19.46
N GLU A 1047 31.52 -37.60 -19.16
CA GLU A 1047 30.99 -38.97 -19.26
C GLU A 1047 31.18 -39.71 -17.91
N PRO A 1048 30.45 -40.82 -17.64
CA PRO A 1048 29.83 -40.97 -16.31
C PRO A 1048 30.26 -42.20 -15.50
N ASP A 1049 30.17 -42.06 -14.17
CA ASP A 1049 29.91 -43.06 -13.11
C ASP A 1049 29.85 -42.28 -11.76
N SER A 1050 29.24 -42.73 -10.66
CA SER A 1050 28.26 -43.81 -10.40
C SER A 1050 27.43 -43.43 -9.14
N GLU A 1051 26.72 -44.39 -8.53
CA GLU A 1051 25.82 -44.17 -7.38
C GLU A 1051 26.52 -43.99 -6.00
N GLU A 1052 25.79 -43.36 -5.06
CA GLU A 1052 25.85 -43.47 -3.58
C GLU A 1052 27.01 -42.90 -2.71
N ILE A 1053 26.62 -42.58 -1.45
CA ILE A 1053 27.41 -42.34 -0.21
C ILE A 1053 28.17 -41.00 0.00
N GLY A 1054 27.92 -40.37 1.16
CA GLY A 1054 29.00 -39.85 2.04
C GLY A 1054 28.98 -38.36 2.45
N ASP A 1055 28.97 -38.08 3.76
CA ASP A 1055 29.37 -36.79 4.35
C ASP A 1055 30.91 -36.65 4.42
N GLY A 1056 31.45 -35.43 4.29
CA GLY A 1056 32.89 -35.17 4.44
C GLY A 1056 33.30 -33.69 4.43
N GLU A 1057 34.39 -33.36 5.13
CA GLU A 1057 34.96 -32.00 5.27
C GLU A 1057 35.90 -31.60 4.09
N PRO A 1058 36.20 -30.28 3.89
CA PRO A 1058 36.84 -29.79 2.68
C PRO A 1058 38.37 -29.99 2.65
N GLU A 1059 38.83 -31.15 2.17
CA GLU A 1059 40.26 -31.49 2.10
C GLU A 1059 41.12 -30.60 1.20
N ASP A 1060 40.56 -29.90 0.20
CA ASP A 1060 41.33 -29.39 -0.96
C ASP A 1060 42.00 -28.01 -0.75
N SER A 1061 42.00 -27.48 0.48
CA SER A 1061 42.54 -26.15 0.80
C SER A 1061 44.07 -26.10 0.99
N CYS A 1062 44.70 -25.02 0.52
CA CYS A 1062 46.13 -24.71 0.66
C CYS A 1062 46.55 -24.65 2.13
N VAL A 1063 47.48 -25.52 2.55
CA VAL A 1063 47.88 -25.68 3.97
C VAL A 1063 48.59 -24.45 4.58
N ILE A 1064 48.89 -23.43 3.77
CA ILE A 1064 49.54 -22.18 4.20
C ILE A 1064 48.52 -21.06 4.43
N CYS A 1065 47.41 -21.01 3.70
CA CYS A 1065 46.44 -19.91 3.77
C CYS A 1065 44.98 -20.33 3.98
N LEU A 1066 44.66 -21.62 3.90
CA LEU A 1066 43.36 -22.26 4.20
C LEU A 1066 42.14 -21.66 3.46
N THR A 1067 42.36 -20.83 2.44
CA THR A 1067 41.35 -19.97 1.78
C THR A 1067 41.41 -20.02 0.25
N ARG A 1068 42.30 -20.84 -0.30
CA ARG A 1068 42.49 -21.08 -1.75
C ARG A 1068 42.79 -22.56 -1.99
N PRO A 1069 42.44 -23.13 -3.15
CA PRO A 1069 42.74 -24.53 -3.46
C PRO A 1069 44.26 -24.81 -3.57
N ARG A 1070 44.63 -26.08 -3.65
CA ARG A 1070 46.02 -26.52 -3.84
C ARG A 1070 46.38 -26.49 -5.33
N GLU A 1071 46.99 -25.40 -5.77
CA GLU A 1071 47.26 -25.10 -7.19
C GLU A 1071 48.65 -25.55 -7.68
N CYS A 1072 49.46 -26.28 -6.90
CA CYS A 1072 50.86 -26.57 -7.22
C CYS A 1072 51.36 -27.96 -6.80
N VAL A 1073 52.08 -28.63 -7.70
CA VAL A 1073 52.89 -29.83 -7.43
C VAL A 1073 54.34 -29.44 -7.21
N LEU A 1074 54.91 -29.83 -6.06
CA LEU A 1074 56.31 -29.55 -5.69
C LEU A 1074 57.23 -30.71 -6.13
N LEU A 1075 57.75 -30.64 -7.36
CA LEU A 1075 58.66 -31.66 -7.89
C LEU A 1075 59.97 -31.71 -7.09
N GLY A 1076 60.52 -32.92 -6.96
CA GLY A 1076 61.53 -33.30 -5.97
C GLY A 1076 60.91 -34.10 -4.82
N CYS A 1077 59.68 -33.76 -4.40
CA CYS A 1077 58.97 -34.46 -3.32
C CYS A 1077 57.51 -34.88 -3.65
N GLY A 1078 56.94 -34.39 -4.75
CA GLY A 1078 55.59 -34.76 -5.23
C GLY A 1078 54.42 -34.13 -4.48
N HIS A 1079 54.64 -33.46 -3.35
CA HIS A 1079 53.55 -32.91 -2.53
C HIS A 1079 52.74 -31.83 -3.25
N ILE A 1080 51.42 -31.94 -3.11
CA ILE A 1080 50.42 -30.98 -3.56
C ILE A 1080 49.81 -30.35 -2.30
N CYS A 1081 50.35 -29.22 -1.85
CA CYS A 1081 50.03 -28.67 -0.53
C CYS A 1081 49.69 -27.18 -0.49
N CYS A 1082 50.04 -26.40 -1.52
CA CYS A 1082 49.83 -24.95 -1.50
C CYS A 1082 49.36 -24.37 -2.83
N CYS A 1083 48.71 -23.20 -2.76
CA CYS A 1083 48.36 -22.37 -3.91
C CYS A 1083 49.62 -21.68 -4.48
N PHE A 1084 49.57 -21.27 -5.75
CA PHE A 1084 50.72 -20.74 -6.48
C PHE A 1084 51.31 -19.49 -5.80
N ARG A 1085 50.43 -18.62 -5.27
CA ARG A 1085 50.82 -17.44 -4.47
C ARG A 1085 51.60 -17.80 -3.20
N CYS A 1086 51.17 -18.84 -2.47
CA CYS A 1086 51.84 -19.26 -1.24
C CYS A 1086 53.16 -19.99 -1.52
N PHE A 1087 53.27 -20.73 -2.64
CA PHE A 1087 54.57 -21.25 -3.10
C PHE A 1087 55.56 -20.12 -3.41
N GLN A 1088 55.14 -19.11 -4.19
CA GLN A 1088 56.01 -17.98 -4.57
C GLN A 1088 56.54 -17.17 -3.37
N ALA A 1089 55.84 -17.22 -2.23
CA ALA A 1089 56.22 -16.51 -1.00
C ALA A 1089 57.13 -17.33 -0.05
N LEU A 1090 57.53 -18.56 -0.40
CA LEU A 1090 58.39 -19.38 0.47
C LEU A 1090 59.81 -18.79 0.58
N PRO A 1091 60.34 -18.51 1.79
CA PRO A 1091 61.66 -17.91 1.97
C PRO A 1091 62.83 -18.87 1.67
N ALA A 1092 62.55 -20.17 1.55
CA ALA A 1092 63.49 -21.20 1.11
C ALA A 1092 62.80 -22.19 0.18
N ARG A 1093 63.53 -22.79 -0.76
CA ARG A 1093 63.05 -23.81 -1.72
C ARG A 1093 62.89 -25.19 -1.05
N LEU A 1094 62.16 -25.27 0.05
CA LEU A 1094 61.88 -26.51 0.79
C LEU A 1094 60.36 -26.74 0.90
N CYS A 1095 59.94 -28.00 0.79
CA CYS A 1095 58.53 -28.39 0.88
C CYS A 1095 57.95 -28.04 2.28
N PRO A 1096 56.80 -27.35 2.37
CA PRO A 1096 56.15 -27.05 3.65
C PRO A 1096 55.84 -28.27 4.53
N ILE A 1097 55.54 -29.42 3.90
CA ILE A 1097 55.22 -30.67 4.59
C ILE A 1097 56.50 -31.46 4.92
N CYS A 1098 57.18 -32.01 3.91
CA CYS A 1098 58.29 -32.95 4.14
C CYS A 1098 59.67 -32.31 4.28
N ARG A 1099 59.78 -30.97 4.14
CA ARG A 1099 61.04 -30.18 4.19
C ARG A 1099 62.14 -30.58 3.20
N GLY A 1100 61.88 -31.50 2.26
CA GLY A 1100 62.77 -31.82 1.15
C GLY A 1100 62.88 -30.66 0.14
N PRO A 1101 63.94 -30.62 -0.70
CA PRO A 1101 64.13 -29.58 -1.69
C PRO A 1101 63.02 -29.54 -2.75
N ILE A 1102 62.71 -28.33 -3.23
CA ILE A 1102 61.80 -28.06 -4.33
C ILE A 1102 62.63 -27.71 -5.56
N ASP A 1103 62.98 -28.71 -6.35
CA ASP A 1103 63.80 -28.55 -7.56
C ASP A 1103 63.03 -27.78 -8.65
N ARG A 1104 61.73 -28.05 -8.76
CA ARG A 1104 60.83 -27.44 -9.76
C ARG A 1104 59.39 -27.44 -9.22
N VAL A 1105 58.57 -26.51 -9.69
CA VAL A 1105 57.13 -26.50 -9.41
C VAL A 1105 56.36 -26.52 -10.71
N VAL A 1106 55.28 -27.28 -10.73
CA VAL A 1106 54.31 -27.32 -11.82
C VAL A 1106 52.99 -26.79 -11.25
N PRO A 1107 52.44 -25.69 -11.79
CA PRO A 1107 51.08 -25.28 -11.44
C PRO A 1107 50.11 -26.35 -11.97
N LEU A 1108 49.13 -26.70 -11.14
CA LEU A 1108 47.99 -27.50 -11.56
C LEU A 1108 47.07 -26.60 -12.39
N TYR A 1109 47.31 -26.61 -13.70
CA TYR A 1109 46.27 -26.20 -14.65
C TYR A 1109 45.13 -27.22 -14.52
N GLN A 1110 44.06 -26.83 -13.84
CA GLN A 1110 42.77 -27.48 -14.01
C GLN A 1110 42.38 -27.34 -15.49
N ALA A 1111 41.97 -28.44 -16.09
CA ALA A 1111 41.52 -28.50 -17.49
C ALA A 1111 40.20 -27.75 -17.66
#